data_AF-A0A9D7VIX2-F1
#
_entry.id   AF-A0A9D7VIX2-F1
#
_cell.length_a   1.000
_cell.length_b   1.000
_cell.length_c   1.000
_cell.angle_alpha   90.00
_cell.angle_beta   90.00
_cell.angle_gamma   90.00
#
_symmetry.space_group_name_H-M   'P 1'
#
loop_
_entity.id
_entity.type
_entity.pdbx_description
1 polymer ?
#
loop_
_entity_poly.entity_id
_entity_poly.type
_entity_poly.pdbx_seq_one_letter_code
_entity_poly.pdbx_strand_id
1 'polypeptide(L)'
;MADTNSSARNVIIFVADGLRNGSVNPIDTPTLYSIRQQGVNFTNSHSLFPTFTTPNASAIATGHYLGDTGDFSNTIYTGFPTPNASGSVTPFIENDAVLGDIDEKFPGNNFLDEESLLSYAREQGFNTAAIGKLGPVAIQDVTQVNREGGTAGTIPIPETVIIDDRTGAAANPTTGSPQAVPLDPDIAARLQAAGLPTTTPGRGANGNSGNNTTPGTTVANVDQQQFFIDATTKAVLPKFQEEDKPFVLVYWSRDPDGTQHNQGDSLNSLTPGINGDISKAGVKDADNNLKQLLDYLKSTGLDKTTDVFITSDHGFSTISKQVIDNQGTTTNSYAATQTYAGVNPGFLPPGFVAIDLAHDLGLPLYDPDKNTIAPLDINNIQYAVVDATQGQRPTAGNGVIGGSGQVIDGKLDSGTKIVVAANGGSDLIYLPNGNADLAKQVVNLLSQKDYISGIFVDDAYGNIPGALPLSAIGLKGDAQTPTPTIVINFKTFSTDPNNPNNPQAEVEIADTSLQQGQGMHGSFGRGDTFNNMLAIGPDFKSSYVDYAPVSNADVAPTLAQILGLDIPSNGNLKGRIITEALVGGPDSVPFTQGTLTSQAATNGETTILNYQSVGNTQYFTAAGFGDRTVGLNTLDVDFGSTSSDDVTLKSKEILFTGDGADFVESTEGNTIQTGSGEDTVLVGSDSSVSAGDGDDSIFIGQ
;
A
#
# COMPACT_ATOMS: atom_id res chain seq x y z
N MET A 1 -3.95 -13.95 -34.72
CA MET A 1 -2.68 -13.20 -34.65
C MET A 1 -2.88 -11.92 -35.42
N ALA A 2 -3.18 -10.83 -34.72
CA ALA A 2 -3.14 -9.49 -35.33
C ALA A 2 -1.67 -9.14 -35.61
N ASP A 3 -1.41 -8.41 -36.69
CA ASP A 3 -0.08 -7.97 -37.12
C ASP A 3 0.66 -7.24 -35.99
N THR A 4 1.64 -7.89 -35.36
CA THR A 4 2.53 -7.30 -34.33
C THR A 4 3.77 -6.64 -34.92
N ASN A 5 3.75 -6.25 -36.21
CA ASN A 5 4.87 -5.60 -36.88
C ASN A 5 4.49 -4.21 -37.40
N SER A 6 4.87 -3.14 -36.67
CA SER A 6 5.57 -1.96 -37.25
C SER A 6 5.75 -0.72 -36.35
N SER A 7 5.27 -0.68 -35.09
CA SER A 7 5.56 0.45 -34.18
C SER A 7 6.01 -0.04 -32.80
N ALA A 8 7.09 0.54 -32.27
CA ALA A 8 7.57 0.27 -30.92
C ALA A 8 6.47 0.60 -29.88
N ARG A 9 6.33 -0.25 -28.85
CA ARG A 9 5.35 -0.06 -27.77
C ARG A 9 5.95 0.73 -26.61
N ASN A 10 5.11 1.51 -25.96
CA ASN A 10 5.42 2.20 -24.72
C ASN A 10 4.45 1.75 -23.64
N VAL A 11 4.87 1.85 -22.38
CA VAL A 11 3.96 1.64 -21.25
C VAL A 11 4.06 2.78 -20.26
N ILE A 12 2.93 3.11 -19.64
CA ILE A 12 2.86 4.01 -18.49
C ILE A 12 2.16 3.30 -17.35
N ILE A 13 2.77 3.34 -16.16
CA ILE A 13 2.10 2.98 -14.90
C ILE A 13 1.68 4.29 -14.25
N PHE A 14 0.38 4.53 -14.13
CA PHE A 14 -0.16 5.63 -13.35
C PHE A 14 -0.61 5.09 -11.99
N VAL A 15 0.04 5.52 -10.92
CA VAL A 15 -0.29 5.15 -9.54
C VAL A 15 -1.03 6.31 -8.88
N ALA A 16 -2.27 6.08 -8.45
CA ALA A 16 -3.01 6.99 -7.58
C ALA A 16 -2.90 6.49 -6.13
N ASP A 17 -1.92 6.97 -5.40
CA ASP A 17 -1.53 6.44 -4.08
C ASP A 17 -2.71 6.46 -3.09
N GLY A 18 -3.02 5.32 -2.47
CA GLY A 18 -4.13 5.20 -1.52
C GLY A 18 -5.54 5.37 -2.10
N LEU A 19 -5.72 5.25 -3.43
CA LEU A 19 -7.04 5.32 -4.06
C LEU A 19 -7.83 4.01 -3.86
N ARG A 20 -8.90 4.07 -3.07
CA ARG A 20 -9.86 2.96 -2.91
C ARG A 20 -10.69 2.73 -4.17
N ASN A 21 -11.01 1.47 -4.47
CA ASN A 21 -11.82 1.09 -5.63
C ASN A 21 -13.17 1.84 -5.71
N GLY A 22 -13.88 1.91 -4.56
CA GLY A 22 -15.21 2.54 -4.47
C GLY A 22 -15.19 4.07 -4.53
N SER A 23 -14.02 4.72 -4.51
CA SER A 23 -13.91 6.18 -4.62
C SER A 23 -14.09 6.65 -6.07
N VAL A 24 -13.95 5.74 -7.05
CA VAL A 24 -14.09 6.06 -8.47
C VAL A 24 -15.56 6.17 -8.86
N ASN A 25 -15.99 7.37 -9.23
CA ASN A 25 -17.38 7.69 -9.54
C ASN A 25 -17.47 8.83 -10.59
N PRO A 26 -18.61 9.05 -11.26
CA PRO A 26 -18.73 10.01 -12.36
C PRO A 26 -18.63 11.49 -11.94
N ILE A 27 -18.75 11.80 -10.64
CA ILE A 27 -18.72 13.17 -10.12
C ILE A 27 -17.29 13.56 -9.74
N ASP A 28 -16.70 12.78 -8.83
CA ASP A 28 -15.38 13.09 -8.26
C ASP A 28 -14.26 12.67 -9.21
N THR A 29 -14.42 11.58 -9.95
CA THR A 29 -13.35 11.04 -10.83
C THR A 29 -13.87 10.66 -12.22
N PRO A 30 -14.37 11.62 -13.02
CA PRO A 30 -14.95 11.35 -14.33
C PRO A 30 -13.96 10.69 -15.30
N THR A 31 -12.66 10.94 -15.17
CA THR A 31 -11.64 10.35 -16.07
C THR A 31 -11.43 8.88 -15.74
N LEU A 32 -11.16 8.56 -14.48
CA LEU A 32 -11.04 7.17 -13.99
C LEU A 32 -12.33 6.39 -14.24
N TYR A 33 -13.48 6.99 -13.97
CA TYR A 33 -14.78 6.39 -14.24
C TYR A 33 -14.97 6.11 -15.74
N SER A 34 -14.58 7.04 -16.62
CA SER A 34 -14.63 6.83 -18.07
C SER A 34 -13.75 5.67 -18.52
N ILE A 35 -12.55 5.52 -17.97
CA ILE A 35 -11.65 4.39 -18.29
C ILE A 35 -12.26 3.08 -17.80
N ARG A 36 -12.87 3.06 -16.61
CA ARG A 36 -13.58 1.89 -16.09
C ARG A 36 -14.65 1.36 -17.06
N GLN A 37 -15.28 2.22 -17.84
CA GLN A 37 -16.30 1.81 -18.83
C GLN A 37 -15.70 1.43 -20.21
N GLN A 38 -14.56 2.02 -20.58
CA GLN A 38 -14.04 1.97 -21.96
C GLN A 38 -12.80 1.08 -22.10
N GLY A 39 -12.04 0.89 -21.03
CA GLY A 39 -10.86 0.03 -20.98
C GLY A 39 -11.15 -1.29 -20.29
N VAL A 40 -10.16 -1.78 -19.55
CA VAL A 40 -10.27 -2.92 -18.64
C VAL A 40 -10.59 -2.43 -17.24
N ASN A 41 -11.62 -3.02 -16.62
CA ASN A 41 -11.99 -2.83 -15.23
C ASN A 41 -11.66 -4.09 -14.42
N PHE A 42 -10.65 -4.02 -13.57
CA PHE A 42 -10.29 -5.12 -12.66
C PHE A 42 -11.14 -5.01 -11.39
N THR A 43 -12.19 -5.83 -11.30
CA THR A 43 -13.16 -5.75 -10.20
C THR A 43 -12.72 -6.49 -8.94
N ASN A 44 -11.70 -7.33 -9.06
CA ASN A 44 -11.20 -8.20 -7.99
C ASN A 44 -9.71 -7.93 -7.73
N SER A 45 -9.36 -6.66 -7.52
CA SER A 45 -7.97 -6.23 -7.29
C SER A 45 -7.50 -6.40 -5.84
N HIS A 46 -6.20 -6.60 -5.68
CA HIS A 46 -5.53 -6.84 -4.41
C HIS A 46 -4.22 -6.07 -4.28
N SER A 47 -4.11 -5.28 -3.25
CA SER A 47 -2.80 -4.89 -2.72
C SER A 47 -2.16 -6.03 -1.98
N LEU A 48 -0.83 -6.06 -2.01
CA LEU A 48 -0.05 -7.01 -1.22
C LEU A 48 -0.04 -6.53 0.23
N PHE A 49 -0.19 -7.48 1.15
CA PHE A 49 -0.10 -7.21 2.58
C PHE A 49 1.33 -7.42 3.09
N PRO A 50 1.87 -6.52 3.93
CA PRO A 50 1.25 -5.30 4.45
C PRO A 50 0.97 -4.23 3.38
N THR A 51 -0.23 -3.63 3.43
CA THR A 51 -0.77 -2.70 2.41
C THR A 51 -0.21 -1.28 2.56
N PHE A 52 1.11 -1.17 2.58
CA PHE A 52 1.85 0.10 2.63
C PHE A 52 2.46 0.47 1.28
N THR A 53 2.86 1.75 1.18
CA THR A 53 3.39 2.38 -0.04
C THR A 53 4.67 1.71 -0.55
N THR A 54 5.75 1.65 0.23
CA THR A 54 7.03 1.11 -0.26
C THR A 54 6.98 -0.38 -0.59
N PRO A 55 6.30 -1.25 0.19
CA PRO A 55 6.11 -2.64 -0.19
C PRO A 55 5.40 -2.81 -1.53
N ASN A 56 4.27 -2.12 -1.72
CA ASN A 56 3.52 -2.24 -2.97
C ASN A 56 4.22 -1.53 -4.13
N ALA A 57 5.04 -0.50 -3.88
CA ALA A 57 5.93 0.07 -4.88
C ALA A 57 6.97 -0.95 -5.35
N SER A 58 7.54 -1.74 -4.43
CA SER A 58 8.48 -2.81 -4.80
C SER A 58 7.80 -3.90 -5.65
N ALA A 59 6.54 -4.23 -5.34
CA ALA A 59 5.75 -5.18 -6.10
C ALA A 59 5.41 -4.66 -7.51
N ILE A 60 5.03 -3.38 -7.63
CA ILE A 60 4.78 -2.72 -8.93
C ILE A 60 6.07 -2.65 -9.75
N ALA A 61 7.21 -2.41 -9.11
CA ALA A 61 8.51 -2.28 -9.77
C ALA A 61 9.00 -3.61 -10.34
N THR A 62 8.89 -4.69 -9.57
CA THR A 62 9.56 -5.98 -9.84
C THR A 62 8.61 -7.08 -10.33
N GLY A 63 7.33 -6.99 -9.98
CA GLY A 63 6.38 -8.08 -10.17
C GLY A 63 6.49 -9.20 -9.14
N HIS A 64 7.17 -8.95 -8.02
CA HIS A 64 7.38 -9.91 -6.95
C HIS A 64 6.60 -9.56 -5.68
N TYR A 65 6.33 -10.58 -4.87
CA TYR A 65 5.76 -10.40 -3.54
C TYR A 65 6.85 -10.02 -2.54
N LEU A 66 6.41 -9.48 -1.41
CA LEU A 66 7.27 -8.86 -0.41
C LEU A 66 8.25 -9.84 0.25
N GLY A 67 7.93 -11.14 0.24
CA GLY A 67 8.84 -12.20 0.69
C GLY A 67 10.10 -12.35 -0.18
N ASP A 68 10.04 -11.93 -1.45
CA ASP A 68 11.21 -11.87 -2.34
C ASP A 68 11.87 -10.48 -2.27
N THR A 69 11.08 -9.39 -2.31
CA THR A 69 11.67 -8.04 -2.36
C THR A 69 12.28 -7.60 -1.04
N GLY A 70 11.82 -8.12 0.10
CA GLY A 70 12.30 -7.69 1.42
C GLY A 70 11.89 -6.27 1.84
N ASP A 71 11.12 -5.56 1.02
CA ASP A 71 10.45 -4.32 1.40
C ASP A 71 9.15 -4.68 2.12
N PHE A 72 9.27 -5.04 3.41
CA PHE A 72 8.15 -5.59 4.18
C PHE A 72 7.16 -4.52 4.67
N SER A 73 7.59 -3.26 4.80
CA SER A 73 6.77 -2.13 5.24
C SER A 73 7.49 -0.78 5.03
N ASN A 74 6.78 0.34 5.21
CA ASN A 74 7.39 1.68 5.16
C ASN A 74 8.47 1.91 6.27
N THR A 75 8.42 1.14 7.35
CA THR A 75 9.41 1.08 8.43
C THR A 75 9.76 -0.37 8.68
N ILE A 76 11.04 -0.72 8.54
CA ILE A 76 11.55 -2.09 8.74
C ILE A 76 12.74 -2.11 9.68
N TYR A 77 12.97 -3.23 10.38
CA TYR A 77 14.23 -3.43 11.07
C TYR A 77 15.32 -3.83 10.06
N THR A 78 16.32 -2.97 9.89
CA THR A 78 17.40 -3.18 8.90
C THR A 78 18.54 -4.05 9.43
N GLY A 79 18.60 -4.33 10.73
CA GLY A 79 19.70 -5.07 11.34
C GLY A 79 20.93 -4.22 11.70
N PHE A 80 20.94 -2.95 11.29
CA PHE A 80 22.03 -1.98 11.50
C PHE A 80 21.47 -0.55 11.64
N PRO A 81 22.18 0.36 12.33
CA PRO A 81 21.74 1.74 12.46
C PRO A 81 21.92 2.53 11.16
N THR A 82 20.91 3.31 10.79
CA THR A 82 20.86 4.06 9.54
C THR A 82 21.24 5.53 9.74
N PRO A 83 22.31 6.06 9.12
CA PRO A 83 22.77 7.44 9.28
C PRO A 83 21.70 8.50 9.00
N ASN A 84 20.99 8.41 7.87
CA ASN A 84 19.95 9.37 7.48
C ASN A 84 18.65 9.24 8.28
N ALA A 85 18.56 8.23 9.15
CA ALA A 85 17.50 8.06 10.15
C ALA A 85 18.01 8.28 11.58
N SER A 86 19.00 9.17 11.76
CA SER A 86 19.56 9.49 13.08
C SER A 86 20.08 8.28 13.87
N GLY A 87 20.57 7.26 13.16
CA GLY A 87 21.06 6.01 13.73
C GLY A 87 19.95 5.04 14.17
N SER A 88 18.70 5.25 13.76
CA SER A 88 17.61 4.30 13.98
C SER A 88 17.90 2.98 13.28
N VAL A 89 17.59 1.89 13.96
CA VAL A 89 17.59 0.52 13.39
C VAL A 89 16.26 0.16 12.75
N THR A 90 15.25 1.02 12.91
CA THR A 90 13.93 0.93 12.29
C THR A 90 13.65 2.18 11.46
N PRO A 91 14.45 2.46 10.42
CA PRO A 91 14.27 3.67 9.63
C PRO A 91 12.96 3.64 8.84
N PHE A 92 12.35 4.81 8.64
CA PHE A 92 11.29 5.02 7.67
C PHE A 92 11.90 5.15 6.26
N ILE A 93 11.56 4.22 5.38
CA ILE A 93 12.27 4.01 4.10
C ILE A 93 11.59 4.69 2.90
N GLU A 94 10.44 5.35 3.08
CA GLU A 94 9.91 6.31 2.10
C GLU A 94 10.76 7.61 2.13
N ASN A 95 12.04 7.46 1.82
CA ASN A 95 13.09 8.49 1.85
C ASN A 95 14.33 8.02 1.09
N ASP A 96 14.67 8.67 -0.01
CA ASP A 96 15.77 8.24 -0.88
C ASP A 96 17.13 8.16 -0.19
N ALA A 97 17.42 9.06 0.76
CA ALA A 97 18.69 9.02 1.48
C ALA A 97 18.78 7.82 2.44
N VAL A 98 17.63 7.35 2.95
CA VAL A 98 17.52 6.11 3.72
C VAL A 98 17.61 4.90 2.81
N LEU A 99 16.93 4.91 1.66
CA LEU A 99 17.05 3.85 0.65
C LEU A 99 18.51 3.65 0.25
N GLY A 100 19.23 4.74 -0.06
CA GLY A 100 20.67 4.67 -0.34
C GLY A 100 21.52 4.18 0.84
N ASP A 101 21.13 4.39 2.10
CA ASP A 101 21.83 3.81 3.26
C ASP A 101 21.60 2.30 3.36
N ILE A 102 20.43 1.82 2.94
CA ILE A 102 20.05 0.41 2.91
C ILE A 102 20.76 -0.28 1.75
N ASP A 103 20.63 0.22 0.52
CA ASP A 103 21.23 -0.36 -0.69
C ASP A 103 22.73 -0.62 -0.56
N GLU A 104 23.47 0.34 0.01
CA GLU A 104 24.92 0.20 0.25
C GLU A 104 25.31 -1.01 1.11
N LYS A 105 24.36 -1.64 1.80
CA LYS A 105 24.57 -2.83 2.64
C LYS A 105 24.24 -4.14 1.93
N PHE A 106 23.58 -4.10 0.77
CA PHE A 106 23.13 -5.29 0.06
C PHE A 106 23.93 -5.52 -1.24
N PRO A 107 24.09 -6.78 -1.68
CA PRO A 107 24.78 -7.10 -2.92
C PRO A 107 24.20 -6.33 -4.12
N GLY A 108 25.08 -5.85 -5.01
CA GLY A 108 24.65 -5.14 -6.21
C GLY A 108 24.11 -3.73 -5.96
N ASN A 109 24.11 -3.24 -4.71
CA ASN A 109 23.43 -2.00 -4.32
C ASN A 109 21.96 -1.97 -4.77
N ASN A 110 21.29 -3.09 -4.52
CA ASN A 110 19.87 -3.28 -4.76
C ASN A 110 19.31 -4.12 -3.60
N PHE A 111 18.66 -3.47 -2.64
CA PHE A 111 18.10 -4.15 -1.48
C PHE A 111 16.87 -5.01 -1.81
N LEU A 112 16.24 -4.77 -2.97
CA LEU A 112 15.08 -5.53 -3.43
C LEU A 112 15.44 -6.94 -3.91
N ASP A 113 16.72 -7.20 -4.16
CA ASP A 113 17.23 -8.48 -4.70
C ASP A 113 16.53 -8.95 -5.99
N GLU A 114 15.83 -8.06 -6.69
CA GLU A 114 15.09 -8.34 -7.92
C GLU A 114 15.31 -7.23 -8.95
N GLU A 115 15.17 -7.59 -10.22
CA GLU A 115 15.27 -6.66 -11.34
C GLU A 115 13.92 -5.94 -11.54
N SER A 116 13.95 -4.61 -11.57
CA SER A 116 12.74 -3.83 -11.84
C SER A 116 12.46 -3.66 -13.34
N LEU A 117 11.19 -3.43 -13.70
CA LEU A 117 10.79 -3.15 -15.08
C LEU A 117 11.52 -1.94 -15.66
N LEU A 118 11.70 -0.86 -14.89
CA LEU A 118 12.40 0.34 -15.33
C LEU A 118 13.90 0.08 -15.51
N SER A 119 14.56 -0.58 -14.56
CA SER A 119 15.98 -0.91 -14.67
C SER A 119 16.24 -1.80 -15.88
N TYR A 120 15.47 -2.88 -16.05
CA TYR A 120 15.64 -3.78 -17.18
C TYR A 120 15.34 -3.10 -18.53
N ALA A 121 14.25 -2.32 -18.62
CA ALA A 121 13.92 -1.59 -19.84
C ALA A 121 15.03 -0.58 -20.21
N ARG A 122 15.59 0.14 -19.23
CA ARG A 122 16.74 1.04 -19.43
C ARG A 122 17.93 0.29 -20.02
N GLU A 123 18.28 -0.88 -19.49
CA GLU A 123 19.37 -1.71 -20.02
C GLU A 123 19.10 -2.19 -21.46
N GLN A 124 17.82 -2.40 -21.82
CA GLN A 124 17.41 -2.71 -23.20
C GLN A 124 17.31 -1.48 -24.11
N GLY A 125 17.71 -0.30 -23.63
CA GLY A 125 17.78 0.94 -24.42
C GLY A 125 16.46 1.71 -24.51
N PHE A 126 15.48 1.40 -23.65
CA PHE A 126 14.26 2.18 -23.52
C PHE A 126 14.54 3.50 -22.80
N ASN A 127 13.75 4.51 -23.11
CA ASN A 127 13.67 5.69 -22.28
C ASN A 127 12.88 5.37 -21.00
N THR A 128 13.38 5.84 -19.86
CA THR A 128 12.80 5.47 -18.56
C THR A 128 12.63 6.69 -17.66
N ALA A 129 11.49 6.77 -16.99
CA ALA A 129 11.20 7.82 -16.03
C ALA A 129 10.34 7.33 -14.86
N ALA A 130 10.59 7.86 -13.68
CA ALA A 130 9.75 7.71 -12.51
C ALA A 130 9.55 9.10 -11.87
N ILE A 131 8.29 9.54 -11.74
CA ILE A 131 7.95 10.93 -11.37
C ILE A 131 6.85 10.94 -10.31
N GLY A 132 7.03 11.65 -9.20
CA GLY A 132 6.00 11.81 -8.17
C GLY A 132 6.47 11.69 -6.72
N LYS A 133 5.88 10.76 -5.96
CA LYS A 133 6.10 10.58 -4.50
C LYS A 133 7.53 10.09 -4.19
N LEU A 134 8.26 10.85 -3.35
CA LEU A 134 9.54 10.46 -2.73
C LEU A 134 9.46 9.09 -2.07
N GLY A 135 10.43 8.20 -2.29
CA GLY A 135 10.39 6.82 -1.82
C GLY A 135 9.94 5.84 -2.92
N PRO A 136 8.64 5.66 -3.19
CA PRO A 136 8.18 4.67 -4.15
C PRO A 136 8.64 4.94 -5.58
N VAL A 137 8.86 6.21 -5.96
CA VAL A 137 9.45 6.60 -7.25
C VAL A 137 10.90 6.12 -7.37
N ALA A 138 11.72 6.31 -6.33
CA ALA A 138 13.10 5.82 -6.30
C ALA A 138 13.15 4.28 -6.34
N ILE A 139 12.24 3.61 -5.63
CA ILE A 139 12.11 2.14 -5.63
C ILE A 139 11.88 1.56 -7.03
N GLN A 140 11.27 2.32 -7.94
CA GLN A 140 11.05 1.83 -9.30
C GLN A 140 12.34 1.59 -10.09
N ASP A 141 13.44 2.29 -9.78
CA ASP A 141 14.79 1.94 -10.22
C ASP A 141 15.79 2.31 -9.13
N VAL A 142 15.81 1.49 -8.07
CA VAL A 142 16.60 1.76 -6.86
C VAL A 142 18.11 1.84 -7.16
N THR A 143 18.55 1.21 -8.25
CA THR A 143 19.96 1.24 -8.67
C THR A 143 20.44 2.65 -9.02
N GLN A 144 19.51 3.54 -9.38
CA GLN A 144 19.77 4.91 -9.83
C GLN A 144 19.86 5.94 -8.69
N VAL A 145 19.59 5.54 -7.44
CA VAL A 145 19.77 6.40 -6.26
C VAL A 145 21.04 6.09 -5.48
N ASN A 146 21.86 5.18 -6.00
CA ASN A 146 23.12 4.77 -5.39
C ASN A 146 24.16 5.89 -5.33
N ARG A 147 24.86 5.97 -4.19
CA ARG A 147 25.89 6.99 -3.95
C ARG A 147 27.28 6.46 -4.25
N GLU A 148 28.11 7.33 -4.82
CA GLU A 148 29.56 7.14 -4.89
C GLU A 148 30.24 7.91 -3.75
N GLY A 149 31.08 7.20 -2.98
CA GLY A 149 31.83 7.81 -1.86
C GLY A 149 31.18 7.64 -0.47
N GLY A 150 30.17 6.77 -0.34
CA GLY A 150 29.49 6.45 0.92
C GLY A 150 28.46 7.52 1.33
N THR A 151 28.12 7.57 2.63
CA THR A 151 27.00 8.37 3.15
C THR A 151 27.00 9.83 2.70
N ALA A 152 28.14 10.52 2.80
CA ALA A 152 28.32 11.92 2.40
C ALA A 152 28.83 12.09 0.95
N GLY A 153 28.69 11.03 0.13
CA GLY A 153 29.09 10.98 -1.27
C GLY A 153 28.11 11.72 -2.19
N THR A 154 28.15 11.38 -3.47
CA THR A 154 27.27 11.96 -4.49
C THR A 154 26.54 10.87 -5.25
N ILE A 155 25.26 11.09 -5.56
CA ILE A 155 24.54 10.27 -6.54
C ILE A 155 25.01 10.72 -7.93
N PRO A 156 25.47 9.83 -8.82
CA PRO A 156 25.69 10.17 -10.23
C PRO A 156 24.41 10.66 -10.89
N ILE A 157 24.51 11.36 -12.02
CA ILE A 157 23.28 11.72 -12.77
C ILE A 157 22.68 10.40 -13.28
N PRO A 158 21.45 10.05 -12.87
CA PRO A 158 20.83 8.80 -13.26
C PRO A 158 20.46 8.81 -14.74
N GLU A 159 20.47 7.62 -15.34
CA GLU A 159 20.01 7.40 -16.71
C GLU A 159 18.48 7.36 -16.79
N THR A 160 17.83 6.80 -15.77
CA THR A 160 16.38 6.94 -15.57
C THR A 160 16.08 8.32 -15.03
N VAL A 161 15.12 9.02 -15.66
CA VAL A 161 14.71 10.34 -15.19
C VAL A 161 13.90 10.19 -13.90
N ILE A 162 14.44 10.66 -12.77
CA ILE A 162 13.77 10.65 -11.48
C ILE A 162 13.44 12.09 -11.08
N ILE A 163 12.14 12.36 -10.84
CA ILE A 163 11.65 13.66 -10.34
C ILE A 163 10.67 13.40 -9.19
N ASP A 164 11.04 13.80 -7.98
CA ASP A 164 10.32 13.51 -6.73
C ASP A 164 10.16 14.75 -5.83
N ASP A 165 9.59 14.59 -4.62
CA ASP A 165 9.42 15.67 -3.64
C ASP A 165 10.73 16.37 -3.23
N ARG A 166 11.89 15.73 -3.40
CA ARG A 166 13.20 16.22 -2.98
C ARG A 166 14.08 16.68 -4.13
N THR A 167 13.61 16.60 -5.37
CA THR A 167 14.36 17.09 -6.53
C THR A 167 14.80 18.54 -6.33
N GLY A 168 16.11 18.77 -6.47
CA GLY A 168 16.75 20.07 -6.23
C GLY A 168 16.94 20.46 -4.76
N ALA A 169 16.66 19.57 -3.80
CA ALA A 169 16.93 19.79 -2.38
C ALA A 169 18.45 19.83 -2.08
N ALA A 170 18.82 20.60 -1.06
CA ALA A 170 20.19 20.61 -0.53
C ALA A 170 20.53 19.28 0.17
N ALA A 171 21.82 19.01 0.31
CA ALA A 171 22.29 17.88 1.12
C ALA A 171 21.81 18.00 2.58
N ASN A 172 21.64 16.85 3.23
CA ASN A 172 21.25 16.76 4.62
C ASN A 172 22.30 17.49 5.48
N PRO A 173 21.92 18.48 6.29
CA PRO A 173 22.89 19.29 7.03
C PRO A 173 23.60 18.53 8.16
N THR A 174 23.04 17.39 8.59
CA THR A 174 23.59 16.56 9.66
C THR A 174 24.54 15.50 9.13
N THR A 175 24.17 14.80 8.06
CA THR A 175 24.95 13.68 7.51
C THR A 175 25.81 14.08 6.32
N GLY A 176 25.50 15.20 5.66
CA GLY A 176 26.10 15.58 4.37
C GLY A 176 25.55 14.78 3.18
N SER A 177 24.62 13.84 3.41
CA SER A 177 24.09 12.98 2.36
C SER A 177 23.29 13.77 1.32
N PRO A 178 23.36 13.40 0.04
CA PRO A 178 22.43 13.91 -0.97
C PRO A 178 21.00 13.52 -0.57
N GLN A 179 20.08 14.49 -0.62
CA GLN A 179 18.65 14.25 -0.42
C GLN A 179 17.86 14.26 -1.72
N ALA A 180 18.47 14.79 -2.78
CA ALA A 180 17.88 14.92 -4.10
C ALA A 180 18.59 13.98 -5.05
N VAL A 181 17.83 13.23 -5.83
CA VAL A 181 18.35 12.59 -7.03
C VAL A 181 18.69 13.70 -8.05
N PRO A 182 19.90 13.72 -8.64
CA PRO A 182 20.29 14.77 -9.57
C PRO A 182 19.43 14.76 -10.84
N LEU A 183 19.03 15.95 -11.30
CA LEU A 183 18.38 16.08 -12.61
C LEU A 183 19.41 16.00 -13.73
N ASP A 184 19.05 15.27 -14.79
CA ASP A 184 19.74 15.38 -16.07
C ASP A 184 19.72 16.84 -16.59
N PRO A 185 20.85 17.38 -17.07
CA PRO A 185 20.92 18.77 -17.53
C PRO A 185 19.98 19.14 -18.69
N ASP A 186 19.67 18.21 -19.60
CA ASP A 186 18.69 18.41 -20.67
C ASP A 186 17.27 18.49 -20.08
N ILE A 187 16.93 17.61 -19.13
CA ILE A 187 15.65 17.69 -18.41
C ILE A 187 15.53 19.02 -17.66
N ALA A 188 16.56 19.45 -16.94
CA ALA A 188 16.57 20.73 -16.24
C ALA A 188 16.34 21.92 -17.20
N ALA A 189 16.97 21.91 -18.38
CA ALA A 189 16.77 22.93 -19.40
C ALA A 189 15.34 22.92 -19.98
N ARG A 190 14.75 21.73 -20.18
CA ARG A 190 13.37 21.58 -20.67
C ARG A 190 12.34 22.05 -19.65
N LEU A 191 12.54 21.76 -18.36
CA LEU A 191 11.70 22.30 -17.29
C LEU A 191 11.71 23.83 -17.32
N GLN A 192 12.89 24.45 -17.40
CA GLN A 192 13.02 25.90 -17.48
C GLN A 192 12.37 26.49 -18.74
N ALA A 193 12.54 25.83 -19.90
CA ALA A 193 11.90 26.24 -21.15
C ALA A 193 10.36 26.16 -21.08
N ALA A 194 9.83 25.21 -20.32
CA ALA A 194 8.40 25.08 -20.02
C ALA A 194 7.90 26.05 -18.93
N GLY A 195 8.78 26.87 -18.34
CA GLY A 195 8.45 27.78 -17.25
C GLY A 195 8.30 27.11 -15.88
N LEU A 196 8.83 25.89 -15.72
CA LEU A 196 8.80 25.11 -14.49
C LEU A 196 10.10 25.28 -13.68
N PRO A 197 10.04 25.22 -12.35
CA PRO A 197 11.24 25.22 -11.51
C PRO A 197 12.04 23.92 -11.68
N THR A 198 13.34 23.95 -11.40
CA THR A 198 14.21 22.76 -11.30
C THR A 198 14.28 22.20 -9.88
N THR A 199 13.44 22.72 -8.99
CA THR A 199 13.26 22.27 -7.62
C THR A 199 11.78 22.01 -7.43
N THR A 200 11.43 20.86 -6.87
CA THR A 200 10.03 20.51 -6.65
C THR A 200 9.38 21.46 -5.65
N PRO A 201 8.20 22.03 -5.95
CA PRO A 201 7.43 22.78 -4.96
C PRO A 201 7.09 21.90 -3.75
N GLY A 202 7.19 22.46 -2.55
CA GLY A 202 6.73 21.73 -1.36
C GLY A 202 5.21 21.56 -1.35
N ARG A 203 4.72 20.59 -0.58
CA ARG A 203 3.29 20.33 -0.35
C ARG A 203 2.49 21.51 0.24
N GLY A 204 3.16 22.59 0.65
CA GLY A 204 2.50 23.77 1.24
C GLY A 204 1.60 23.40 2.43
N ALA A 205 0.36 23.88 2.43
CA ALA A 205 -0.61 23.60 3.48
C ALA A 205 -1.07 22.13 3.51
N ASN A 206 -0.99 21.39 2.40
CA ASN A 206 -1.30 19.96 2.34
C ASN A 206 -0.39 19.13 3.26
N GLY A 207 0.86 19.57 3.45
CA GLY A 207 1.84 18.90 4.31
C GLY A 207 1.58 19.01 5.82
N ASN A 208 0.55 19.74 6.26
CA ASN A 208 0.25 19.90 7.68
C ASN A 208 -0.71 18.79 8.17
N SER A 209 -0.20 17.88 9.00
CA SER A 209 -0.98 16.80 9.61
C SER A 209 -1.83 17.25 10.81
N GLY A 210 -1.64 18.47 11.32
CA GLY A 210 -2.30 18.92 12.55
C GLY A 210 -1.78 18.20 13.80
N ASN A 211 -2.59 18.17 14.86
CA ASN A 211 -2.34 17.46 16.11
C ASN A 211 -3.67 17.11 16.79
N ASN A 212 -3.62 16.54 18.00
CA ASN A 212 -4.81 16.11 18.74
C ASN A 212 -5.85 17.22 19.05
N THR A 213 -5.47 18.50 18.94
CA THR A 213 -6.33 19.67 19.17
C THR A 213 -6.48 20.61 17.95
N THR A 214 -5.62 20.48 16.96
CA THR A 214 -5.60 21.32 15.76
C THR A 214 -5.83 20.44 14.54
N PRO A 215 -6.89 20.69 13.74
CA PRO A 215 -7.12 19.94 12.51
C PRO A 215 -5.92 19.99 11.57
N GLY A 216 -5.78 18.96 10.74
CA GLY A 216 -4.78 18.94 9.70
C GLY A 216 -5.13 19.83 8.52
N THR A 217 -4.76 19.40 7.32
CA THR A 217 -4.90 20.20 6.12
C THR A 217 -6.34 20.41 5.68
N THR A 218 -6.59 21.56 5.08
CA THR A 218 -7.85 21.94 4.45
C THR A 218 -7.71 22.11 2.93
N VAL A 219 -6.65 21.55 2.34
CA VAL A 219 -6.40 21.60 0.89
C VAL A 219 -5.78 20.30 0.39
N ALA A 220 -6.13 19.90 -0.83
CA ALA A 220 -5.45 18.84 -1.57
C ALA A 220 -4.05 19.29 -2.07
N ASN A 221 -3.24 18.36 -2.58
CA ASN A 221 -1.85 18.61 -2.98
C ASN A 221 -1.68 19.20 -4.39
N VAL A 222 -2.65 20.00 -4.84
CA VAL A 222 -2.83 20.43 -6.24
C VAL A 222 -1.58 21.07 -6.84
N ASP A 223 -0.93 22.00 -6.14
CA ASP A 223 0.20 22.75 -6.71
C ASP A 223 1.42 21.87 -7.01
N GLN A 224 1.74 20.94 -6.10
CA GLN A 224 2.86 20.01 -6.28
C GLN A 224 2.52 18.96 -7.34
N GLN A 225 1.30 18.41 -7.31
CA GLN A 225 0.85 17.45 -8.31
C GLN A 225 0.81 18.06 -9.72
N GLN A 226 0.34 19.30 -9.83
CA GLN A 226 0.35 20.04 -11.10
C GLN A 226 1.79 20.20 -11.63
N PHE A 227 2.77 20.44 -10.76
CA PHE A 227 4.18 20.47 -11.16
C PHE A 227 4.66 19.13 -11.73
N PHE A 228 4.35 18.00 -11.08
CA PHE A 228 4.77 16.68 -11.56
C PHE A 228 4.15 16.32 -12.91
N ILE A 229 2.85 16.56 -13.09
CA ILE A 229 2.20 16.27 -14.38
C ILE A 229 2.63 17.23 -15.49
N ASP A 230 2.96 18.47 -15.14
CA ASP A 230 3.57 19.43 -16.06
C ASP A 230 4.99 19.02 -16.45
N ALA A 231 5.82 18.59 -15.50
CA ALA A 231 7.16 18.06 -15.78
C ALA A 231 7.09 16.85 -16.73
N THR A 232 6.13 15.96 -16.47
CA THR A 232 5.86 14.78 -17.30
C THR A 232 5.48 15.16 -18.73
N THR A 233 4.45 16.02 -18.89
CA THR A 233 3.84 16.30 -20.20
C THR A 233 4.54 17.42 -20.98
N LYS A 234 5.32 18.29 -20.32
CA LYS A 234 5.98 19.45 -20.94
C LYS A 234 7.50 19.32 -21.06
N ALA A 235 8.13 18.39 -20.34
CA ALA A 235 9.58 18.18 -20.42
C ALA A 235 9.96 16.73 -20.77
N VAL A 236 9.47 15.75 -20.00
CA VAL A 236 9.92 14.35 -20.12
C VAL A 236 9.35 13.64 -21.35
N LEU A 237 8.03 13.58 -21.51
CA LEU A 237 7.42 12.95 -22.68
C LEU A 237 7.82 13.62 -24.01
N PRO A 238 7.90 14.98 -24.12
CA PRO A 238 8.43 15.61 -25.33
C PRO A 238 9.85 15.17 -25.68
N LYS A 239 10.74 15.04 -24.69
CA LYS A 239 12.09 14.48 -24.91
C LYS A 239 12.01 13.06 -25.45
N PHE A 240 11.19 12.20 -24.85
CA PHE A 240 11.08 10.81 -25.29
C PHE A 240 10.56 10.68 -26.72
N GLN A 241 9.63 11.56 -27.12
CA GLN A 241 9.16 11.65 -28.52
C GLN A 241 10.25 12.10 -29.49
N GLU A 242 11.05 13.10 -29.12
CA GLU A 242 12.15 13.59 -29.95
C GLU A 242 13.23 12.53 -30.17
N GLU A 243 13.45 11.66 -29.17
CA GLU A 243 14.41 10.58 -29.23
C GLU A 243 13.93 9.36 -30.02
N ASP A 244 12.62 9.25 -30.27
CA ASP A 244 11.99 8.19 -31.08
C ASP A 244 12.38 6.78 -30.61
N LYS A 245 12.42 6.58 -29.29
CA LYS A 245 12.67 5.30 -28.62
C LYS A 245 11.42 4.84 -27.88
N PRO A 246 11.23 3.52 -27.72
CA PRO A 246 10.21 3.03 -26.80
C PRO A 246 10.51 3.48 -25.36
N PHE A 247 9.47 3.63 -24.55
CA PHE A 247 9.64 4.08 -23.16
C PHE A 247 8.80 3.31 -22.14
N VAL A 248 9.30 3.30 -20.90
CA VAL A 248 8.58 2.94 -19.68
C VAL A 248 8.53 4.17 -18.79
N LEU A 249 7.34 4.57 -18.35
CA LEU A 249 7.17 5.69 -17.42
C LEU A 249 6.31 5.29 -16.24
N VAL A 250 6.74 5.62 -15.03
CA VAL A 250 5.91 5.55 -13.82
C VAL A 250 5.57 6.97 -13.38
N TYR A 251 4.29 7.27 -13.30
CA TYR A 251 3.76 8.49 -12.70
C TYR A 251 3.08 8.12 -11.39
N TRP A 252 3.61 8.59 -10.27
CA TRP A 252 3.11 8.28 -8.94
C TRP A 252 2.48 9.50 -8.31
N SER A 253 1.17 9.65 -8.45
CA SER A 253 0.44 10.70 -7.74
C SER A 253 0.41 10.39 -6.26
N ARG A 254 1.07 11.22 -5.44
CA ARG A 254 0.94 11.22 -3.96
C ARG A 254 -0.51 11.42 -3.47
N ASP A 255 -1.40 12.00 -4.27
CA ASP A 255 -2.81 12.11 -3.91
C ASP A 255 -3.58 10.91 -4.48
N PRO A 256 -4.61 10.40 -3.77
CA PRO A 256 -5.22 10.98 -2.56
C PRO A 256 -4.49 10.74 -1.23
N ASP A 257 -3.58 9.77 -1.13
CA ASP A 257 -2.90 9.34 0.11
C ASP A 257 -2.43 10.49 1.01
N GLY A 258 -1.57 11.37 0.49
CA GLY A 258 -1.00 12.47 1.26
C GLY A 258 -2.06 13.41 1.85
N THR A 259 -3.15 13.63 1.11
CA THR A 259 -4.30 14.42 1.56
C THR A 259 -5.15 13.66 2.58
N GLN A 260 -5.42 12.36 2.36
CA GLN A 260 -6.25 11.55 3.27
C GLN A 260 -5.56 11.33 4.62
N HIS A 261 -4.23 11.19 4.65
CA HIS A 261 -3.46 11.18 5.90
C HIS A 261 -3.60 12.46 6.69
N ASN A 262 -3.50 13.61 6.01
CA ASN A 262 -3.37 14.89 6.67
C ASN A 262 -4.70 15.64 6.84
N GLN A 263 -5.81 15.18 6.28
CA GLN A 263 -7.07 15.94 6.26
C GLN A 263 -7.52 16.42 7.66
N GLY A 264 -8.19 17.57 7.68
CA GLY A 264 -8.74 18.20 8.88
C GLY A 264 -10.27 18.10 9.03
N ASP A 265 -10.95 17.39 8.12
CA ASP A 265 -12.42 17.28 8.05
C ASP A 265 -13.01 16.61 9.28
N SER A 266 -12.27 15.68 9.88
CA SER A 266 -12.81 14.72 10.84
C SER A 266 -11.99 14.62 12.12
N LEU A 267 -11.27 15.66 12.55
CA LEU A 267 -10.45 15.58 13.77
C LEU A 267 -11.27 15.04 14.96
N ASN A 268 -10.82 13.91 15.52
CA ASN A 268 -11.44 13.19 16.63
C ASN A 268 -12.84 12.61 16.34
N SER A 269 -13.27 12.53 15.08
CA SER A 269 -14.54 11.94 14.62
C SER A 269 -14.30 10.85 13.58
N LEU A 270 -15.00 9.73 13.65
CA LEU A 270 -14.91 8.69 12.62
C LEU A 270 -15.72 9.01 11.36
N THR A 271 -16.63 9.98 11.44
CA THR A 271 -17.50 10.38 10.32
C THR A 271 -17.39 11.90 10.11
N PRO A 272 -17.23 12.38 8.86
CA PRO A 272 -17.16 11.59 7.62
C PRO A 272 -15.88 10.76 7.44
N GLY A 273 -14.90 10.91 8.34
CA GLY A 273 -13.60 10.24 8.22
C GLY A 273 -12.86 10.73 6.98
N ILE A 274 -12.29 9.80 6.22
CA ILE A 274 -11.67 10.04 4.91
C ILE A 274 -12.67 10.19 3.74
N ASN A 275 -13.97 10.32 4.02
CA ASN A 275 -14.99 10.59 3.00
C ASN A 275 -15.41 12.08 2.94
N GLY A 276 -14.68 12.93 3.66
CA GLY A 276 -14.88 14.38 3.69
C GLY A 276 -14.44 15.09 2.41
N ASP A 277 -14.77 16.38 2.32
CA ASP A 277 -14.56 17.21 1.13
C ASP A 277 -13.07 17.33 0.74
N ILE A 278 -12.16 17.35 1.71
CA ILE A 278 -10.72 17.49 1.43
C ILE A 278 -10.15 16.18 0.90
N SER A 279 -10.59 15.04 1.42
CA SER A 279 -10.21 13.74 0.88
C SER A 279 -10.72 13.55 -0.56
N LYS A 280 -11.97 13.94 -0.83
CA LYS A 280 -12.54 13.95 -2.19
C LYS A 280 -11.80 14.91 -3.13
N ALA A 281 -11.32 16.05 -2.63
CA ALA A 281 -10.49 16.95 -3.41
C ALA A 281 -9.14 16.33 -3.81
N GLY A 282 -8.51 15.54 -2.92
CA GLY A 282 -7.31 14.77 -3.26
C GLY A 282 -7.59 13.69 -4.32
N VAL A 283 -8.70 12.96 -4.18
CA VAL A 283 -9.15 11.99 -5.19
C VAL A 283 -9.39 12.67 -6.55
N LYS A 284 -9.99 13.86 -6.54
CA LYS A 284 -10.21 14.66 -7.75
C LYS A 284 -8.89 15.12 -8.39
N ASP A 285 -7.89 15.43 -7.58
CA ASP A 285 -6.58 15.90 -8.06
C ASP A 285 -5.85 14.80 -8.85
N ALA A 286 -5.85 13.56 -8.34
CA ALA A 286 -5.31 12.41 -9.05
C ALA A 286 -6.02 12.18 -10.41
N ASP A 287 -7.36 12.29 -10.46
CA ASP A 287 -8.13 12.20 -11.70
C ASP A 287 -7.74 13.29 -12.71
N ASN A 288 -7.51 14.52 -12.24
CA ASN A 288 -7.09 15.63 -13.10
C ASN A 288 -5.69 15.41 -13.68
N ASN A 289 -4.75 14.87 -12.90
CA ASN A 289 -3.41 14.53 -13.40
C ASN A 289 -3.49 13.45 -14.48
N LEU A 290 -4.27 12.38 -14.23
CA LEU A 290 -4.49 11.34 -15.23
C LEU A 290 -5.10 11.90 -16.50
N LYS A 291 -6.07 12.80 -16.38
CA LYS A 291 -6.69 13.47 -17.52
C LYS A 291 -5.66 14.22 -18.37
N GLN A 292 -4.78 15.02 -17.75
CA GLN A 292 -3.75 15.75 -18.48
C GLN A 292 -2.76 14.81 -19.18
N LEU A 293 -2.39 13.69 -18.55
CA LEU A 293 -1.57 12.66 -19.17
C LEU A 293 -2.23 12.09 -20.43
N LEU A 294 -3.47 11.63 -20.32
CA LEU A 294 -4.20 11.02 -21.44
C LEU A 294 -4.49 12.01 -22.57
N ASP A 295 -4.81 13.27 -22.23
CA ASP A 295 -4.99 14.35 -23.21
C ASP A 295 -3.69 14.60 -23.99
N TYR A 296 -2.54 14.59 -23.31
CA TYR A 296 -1.23 14.71 -23.97
C TYR A 296 -0.98 13.55 -24.94
N LEU A 297 -1.18 12.30 -24.50
CA LEU A 297 -0.99 11.12 -25.35
C LEU A 297 -1.86 11.21 -26.62
N LYS A 298 -3.13 11.58 -26.45
CA LYS A 298 -4.09 11.71 -27.57
C LYS A 298 -3.76 12.86 -28.50
N SER A 299 -3.34 14.01 -27.96
CA SER A 299 -3.00 15.20 -28.75
C SER A 299 -1.75 15.01 -29.62
N THR A 300 -0.86 14.12 -29.19
CA THR A 300 0.40 13.81 -29.89
C THR A 300 0.37 12.51 -30.70
N GLY A 301 -0.70 11.72 -30.55
CA GLY A 301 -0.87 10.43 -31.23
C GLY A 301 -0.16 9.25 -30.57
N LEU A 302 0.47 9.46 -29.39
CA LEU A 302 1.10 8.40 -28.60
C LEU A 302 0.06 7.42 -28.03
N ASP A 303 -1.21 7.82 -27.90
CA ASP A 303 -2.30 6.94 -27.46
C ASP A 303 -2.44 5.66 -28.31
N LYS A 304 -1.94 5.68 -29.54
CA LYS A 304 -1.97 4.53 -30.47
C LYS A 304 -0.87 3.50 -30.23
N THR A 305 0.15 3.86 -29.45
CA THR A 305 1.35 3.03 -29.22
C THR A 305 1.70 2.87 -27.75
N THR A 306 0.94 3.50 -26.86
CA THR A 306 1.19 3.54 -25.42
C THR A 306 0.06 2.87 -24.67
N ASP A 307 0.39 1.83 -23.90
CA ASP A 307 -0.52 1.20 -22.95
C ASP A 307 -0.38 1.87 -21.58
N VAL A 308 -1.51 2.17 -20.95
CA VAL A 308 -1.56 2.80 -19.62
C VAL A 308 -2.20 1.83 -18.65
N PHE A 309 -1.43 1.37 -17.68
CA PHE A 309 -1.94 0.65 -16.51
C PHE A 309 -2.14 1.64 -15.38
N ILE A 310 -3.37 1.72 -14.86
CA ILE A 310 -3.73 2.59 -13.76
C ILE A 310 -3.93 1.72 -12.52
N THR A 311 -3.18 1.97 -11.45
CA THR A 311 -3.30 1.23 -10.20
C THR A 311 -3.30 2.17 -8.99
N SER A 312 -3.55 1.61 -7.82
CA SER A 312 -3.12 2.17 -6.55
C SER A 312 -2.31 1.11 -5.79
N ASP A 313 -1.32 1.58 -5.06
CA ASP A 313 -0.49 0.75 -4.19
C ASP A 313 -1.31 0.10 -3.07
N HIS A 314 -2.26 0.82 -2.50
CA HIS A 314 -3.21 0.34 -1.49
C HIS A 314 -4.58 1.03 -1.53
N GLY A 315 -5.52 0.44 -0.81
CA GLY A 315 -6.73 1.12 -0.35
C GLY A 315 -6.44 2.07 0.81
N PHE A 316 -7.44 2.33 1.65
CA PHE A 316 -7.30 3.27 2.78
C PHE A 316 -8.42 3.08 3.81
N SER A 317 -8.17 3.50 5.05
CA SER A 317 -9.12 3.40 6.14
C SER A 317 -9.10 4.65 7.02
N THR A 318 -10.22 4.93 7.69
CA THR A 318 -10.24 5.99 8.71
C THR A 318 -9.57 5.49 9.98
N ILE A 319 -8.71 6.29 10.61
CA ILE A 319 -8.06 5.95 11.86
C ILE A 319 -9.06 6.05 13.01
N SER A 320 -9.10 4.99 13.80
CA SER A 320 -9.55 5.04 15.19
C SER A 320 -8.38 4.92 16.14
N LYS A 321 -8.39 5.73 17.21
CA LYS A 321 -7.43 5.63 18.31
C LYS A 321 -7.99 4.92 19.54
N GLN A 322 -9.22 4.43 19.44
CA GLN A 322 -9.89 3.65 20.48
C GLN A 322 -10.60 2.46 19.81
N VAL A 323 -10.90 1.40 20.56
CA VAL A 323 -11.54 0.21 19.97
C VAL A 323 -13.04 0.43 19.90
N ILE A 324 -13.62 0.60 18.72
CA ILE A 324 -15.05 0.97 18.62
C ILE A 324 -15.88 -0.04 17.83
N ASP A 325 -16.88 -0.60 18.52
CA ASP A 325 -18.20 -0.87 17.97
C ASP A 325 -19.01 0.47 17.92
N ASN A 326 -20.25 0.47 17.43
CA ASN A 326 -21.09 1.69 17.41
C ASN A 326 -21.40 2.30 18.80
N GLN A 327 -20.82 1.79 19.90
CA GLN A 327 -21.10 2.17 21.29
C GLN A 327 -20.01 3.03 21.95
N GLY A 328 -18.88 3.30 21.28
CA GLY A 328 -17.86 4.21 21.83
C GLY A 328 -16.92 3.58 22.86
N THR A 329 -16.69 2.26 22.80
CA THR A 329 -15.86 1.55 23.78
C THR A 329 -14.39 2.02 23.74
N THR A 330 -13.71 1.98 24.88
CA THR A 330 -12.27 2.25 24.99
C THR A 330 -11.54 0.93 25.23
N THR A 331 -10.35 0.76 24.64
CA THR A 331 -9.52 -0.42 24.87
C THR A 331 -9.05 -0.49 26.33
N ASN A 332 -8.88 -1.70 26.84
CA ASN A 332 -8.27 -1.95 28.16
C ASN A 332 -6.73 -2.11 28.09
N SER A 333 -6.11 -1.78 26.96
CA SER A 333 -4.65 -1.76 26.77
C SER A 333 -3.95 -0.94 27.85
N TYR A 334 -2.83 -1.45 28.39
CA TYR A 334 -2.03 -0.72 29.37
C TYR A 334 -1.58 0.64 28.82
N ALA A 335 -1.15 0.69 27.56
CA ALA A 335 -0.75 1.92 26.89
C ALA A 335 -1.85 2.99 26.96
N ALA A 336 -3.12 2.63 26.71
CA ALA A 336 -4.25 3.55 26.73
C ALA A 336 -4.65 4.04 28.14
N THR A 337 -4.25 3.32 29.20
CA THR A 337 -4.52 3.74 30.59
C THR A 337 -3.61 4.87 31.08
N GLN A 338 -2.50 5.13 30.39
CA GLN A 338 -1.55 6.18 30.74
C GLN A 338 -1.93 7.53 30.10
N THR A 339 -1.14 8.58 30.36
CA THR A 339 -1.36 9.91 29.79
C THR A 339 -0.10 10.41 29.12
N TYR A 340 -0.20 10.86 27.86
CA TYR A 340 0.94 11.32 27.07
C TYR A 340 0.71 12.71 26.49
N ALA A 341 1.80 13.43 26.24
CA ALA A 341 1.72 14.68 25.51
C ALA A 341 1.22 14.45 24.07
N GLY A 342 0.22 15.24 23.66
CA GLY A 342 -0.35 15.18 22.30
C GLY A 342 -1.23 13.96 22.03
N VAL A 343 -1.70 13.25 23.07
CA VAL A 343 -2.61 12.11 22.96
C VAL A 343 -3.84 12.40 23.81
N ASN A 344 -5.04 12.21 23.27
CA ASN A 344 -6.27 12.39 24.04
C ASN A 344 -6.41 11.31 25.12
N PRO A 345 -7.01 11.61 26.29
CA PRO A 345 -7.21 10.60 27.33
C PRO A 345 -7.98 9.37 26.82
N GLY A 346 -7.45 8.18 27.12
CA GLY A 346 -8.03 6.89 26.70
C GLY A 346 -7.71 6.47 25.26
N PHE A 347 -7.04 7.33 24.47
CA PHE A 347 -6.59 6.95 23.13
C PHE A 347 -5.30 6.14 23.20
N LEU A 348 -5.15 5.21 22.27
CA LEU A 348 -3.91 4.51 22.00
C LEU A 348 -2.84 5.53 21.55
N PRO A 349 -1.70 5.62 22.25
CA PRO A 349 -0.58 6.48 21.82
C PRO A 349 0.17 5.84 20.64
N PRO A 350 0.94 6.62 19.86
CA PRO A 350 1.96 6.04 19.00
C PRO A 350 2.92 5.17 19.81
N GLY A 351 3.20 3.96 19.33
CA GLY A 351 4.00 2.92 19.95
C GLY A 351 3.24 2.08 20.98
N PHE A 352 1.91 2.00 20.87
CA PHE A 352 1.11 1.28 21.86
C PHE A 352 1.47 -0.21 21.93
N VAL A 353 1.86 -0.83 20.80
CA VAL A 353 2.33 -2.23 20.78
C VAL A 353 3.63 -2.36 21.57
N ALA A 354 4.60 -1.49 21.31
CA ALA A 354 5.89 -1.52 21.99
C ALA A 354 5.76 -1.27 23.50
N ILE A 355 4.89 -0.33 23.90
CA ILE A 355 4.58 -0.02 25.30
C ILE A 355 3.94 -1.23 26.00
N ASP A 356 2.92 -1.83 25.39
CA ASP A 356 2.22 -2.98 25.97
C ASP A 356 3.12 -4.21 26.09
N LEU A 357 3.91 -4.53 25.06
CA LEU A 357 4.85 -5.66 25.11
C LEU A 357 5.94 -5.45 26.17
N ALA A 358 6.50 -4.24 26.26
CA ALA A 358 7.52 -3.93 27.28
C ALA A 358 6.94 -4.07 28.69
N HIS A 359 5.72 -3.58 28.92
CA HIS A 359 5.01 -3.72 30.19
C HIS A 359 4.75 -5.19 30.53
N ASP A 360 4.13 -5.95 29.62
CA ASP A 360 3.71 -7.33 29.87
C ASP A 360 4.89 -8.29 30.08
N LEU A 361 6.05 -7.99 29.47
CA LEU A 361 7.29 -8.73 29.65
C LEU A 361 8.14 -8.23 30.83
N GLY A 362 7.81 -7.07 31.42
CA GLY A 362 8.59 -6.43 32.47
C GLY A 362 10.00 -6.03 32.01
N LEU A 363 10.12 -5.55 30.77
CA LEU A 363 11.38 -5.18 30.13
C LEU A 363 11.47 -3.67 29.88
N PRO A 364 12.69 -3.09 29.85
CA PRO A 364 12.88 -1.69 29.49
C PRO A 364 12.53 -1.46 28.00
N LEU A 365 11.98 -0.28 27.71
CA LEU A 365 11.66 0.19 26.36
C LEU A 365 12.55 1.39 26.01
N TYR A 366 13.03 1.42 24.76
CA TYR A 366 13.83 2.49 24.20
C TYR A 366 13.27 2.93 22.85
N ASP A 367 13.41 4.22 22.55
CA ASP A 367 13.01 4.85 21.28
C ASP A 367 14.16 4.81 20.27
N PRO A 368 14.13 3.94 19.24
CA PRO A 368 15.20 3.83 18.26
C PRO A 368 15.35 5.08 17.40
N ASP A 369 14.34 5.94 17.32
CA ASP A 369 14.37 7.16 16.52
C ASP A 369 14.99 8.35 17.28
N LYS A 370 15.37 8.13 18.54
CA LYS A 370 15.92 9.16 19.42
C LYS A 370 17.24 8.73 20.05
N ASN A 371 18.33 8.96 19.31
CA ASN A 371 19.68 8.84 19.87
C ASN A 371 19.99 9.98 20.86
N THR A 372 20.81 9.69 21.87
CA THR A 372 21.26 10.68 22.87
C THR A 372 22.75 11.01 22.77
N ILE A 373 23.44 10.49 21.76
CA ILE A 373 24.88 10.70 21.55
C ILE A 373 25.08 11.78 20.49
N ALA A 374 25.82 12.84 20.85
CA ALA A 374 26.13 13.94 19.94
C ALA A 374 27.64 14.26 19.95
N PRO A 375 28.32 14.30 18.78
CA PRO A 375 27.80 14.01 17.44
C PRO A 375 27.40 12.53 17.27
N LEU A 376 26.56 12.24 16.27
CA LEU A 376 26.13 10.87 15.95
C LEU A 376 27.34 9.99 15.62
N ASP A 377 27.49 8.88 16.33
CA ASP A 377 28.41 7.78 16.00
C ASP A 377 27.56 6.53 15.73
N ILE A 378 27.45 6.14 14.46
CA ILE A 378 26.64 4.98 14.08
C ILE A 378 27.17 3.67 14.64
N ASN A 379 28.41 3.61 15.13
CA ASN A 379 28.92 2.41 15.78
C ASN A 379 28.54 2.36 17.27
N ASN A 380 28.25 3.51 17.89
CA ASN A 380 28.03 3.64 19.33
C ASN A 380 26.85 4.57 19.61
N ILE A 381 25.64 3.98 19.73
CA ILE A 381 24.40 4.72 19.96
C ILE A 381 23.84 4.37 21.33
N GLN A 382 23.24 5.36 21.98
CA GLN A 382 22.33 5.16 23.10
C GLN A 382 20.95 5.69 22.70
N TYR A 383 19.96 4.80 22.67
CA TYR A 383 18.57 5.19 22.47
C TYR A 383 17.97 5.73 23.77
N ALA A 384 17.06 6.69 23.63
CA ALA A 384 16.37 7.30 24.76
C ALA A 384 15.43 6.28 25.42
N VAL A 385 15.47 6.19 26.75
CA VAL A 385 14.52 5.39 27.54
C VAL A 385 13.10 5.96 27.37
N VAL A 386 12.12 5.07 27.28
CA VAL A 386 10.69 5.40 27.29
C VAL A 386 10.05 4.81 28.53
N ASP A 387 9.55 5.68 29.41
CA ASP A 387 8.74 5.33 30.58
C ASP A 387 7.31 5.86 30.44
N ALA A 388 6.38 4.96 30.10
CA ALA A 388 4.97 5.28 29.92
C ALA A 388 4.32 5.85 31.21
N THR A 389 4.80 5.47 32.40
CA THR A 389 4.28 6.00 33.67
C THR A 389 4.66 7.47 33.90
N GLN A 390 5.67 7.95 33.19
CA GLN A 390 6.09 9.35 33.17
C GLN A 390 5.51 10.10 31.96
N GLY A 391 4.56 9.50 31.23
CA GLY A 391 3.94 10.06 30.04
C GLY A 391 4.86 10.15 28.84
N GLN A 392 5.93 9.33 28.80
CA GLN A 392 6.82 9.19 27.66
C GLN A 392 6.30 8.11 26.72
N ARG A 393 6.47 8.30 25.42
CA ARG A 393 6.17 7.32 24.37
C ARG A 393 7.25 7.37 23.29
N PRO A 394 7.38 6.34 22.45
CA PRO A 394 8.23 6.44 21.27
C PRO A 394 7.78 7.58 20.35
N THR A 395 8.76 8.21 19.68
CA THR A 395 8.53 9.39 18.85
C THR A 395 7.69 9.03 17.62
N ALA A 396 8.12 8.03 16.85
CA ALA A 396 7.43 7.53 15.66
C ALA A 396 6.64 6.22 15.89
N GLY A 397 6.67 5.67 17.11
CA GLY A 397 5.99 4.44 17.49
C GLY A 397 6.90 3.22 17.62
N ASN A 398 8.08 3.26 17.00
CA ASN A 398 9.05 2.17 17.02
C ASN A 398 9.59 1.88 18.43
N GLY A 399 10.02 0.63 18.68
CA GLY A 399 10.50 0.24 20.01
C GLY A 399 11.65 -0.75 19.98
N VAL A 400 12.64 -0.54 20.84
CA VAL A 400 13.65 -1.54 21.22
C VAL A 400 13.38 -1.98 22.65
N ILE A 401 13.13 -3.28 22.85
CA ILE A 401 12.68 -3.83 24.14
C ILE A 401 13.71 -4.82 24.70
N GLY A 402 14.08 -4.62 25.96
CA GLY A 402 15.13 -5.37 26.65
C GLY A 402 16.53 -4.80 26.39
N GLY A 403 17.55 -5.38 27.05
CA GLY A 403 18.93 -4.93 26.91
C GLY A 403 19.22 -3.58 27.56
N SER A 404 20.22 -2.88 27.03
CA SER A 404 20.64 -1.53 27.48
C SER A 404 20.16 -0.41 26.56
N GLY A 405 19.50 -0.75 25.44
CA GLY A 405 19.10 0.21 24.41
C GLY A 405 20.30 0.80 23.66
N GLN A 406 21.40 0.04 23.61
CA GLN A 406 22.64 0.48 22.99
C GLN A 406 22.84 -0.20 21.64
N VAL A 407 23.45 0.53 20.73
CA VAL A 407 24.15 -0.04 19.59
C VAL A 407 25.64 -0.02 19.91
N ILE A 408 26.29 -1.18 19.85
CA ILE A 408 27.72 -1.37 20.11
C ILE A 408 28.33 -2.01 18.86
N ASP A 409 29.38 -1.39 18.33
CA ASP A 409 30.02 -1.77 17.07
C ASP A 409 29.01 -1.96 15.92
N GLY A 410 28.03 -1.04 15.84
CA GLY A 410 27.02 -1.01 14.78
C GLY A 410 25.92 -2.09 14.90
N LYS A 411 25.82 -2.78 16.03
CA LYS A 411 24.77 -3.78 16.30
C LYS A 411 24.04 -3.51 17.61
N LEU A 412 22.75 -3.81 17.66
CA LEU A 412 22.00 -3.79 18.91
C LEU A 412 22.66 -4.68 19.96
N ASP A 413 22.64 -4.23 21.22
CA ASP A 413 23.19 -4.99 22.32
C ASP A 413 22.53 -6.39 22.40
N SER A 414 23.32 -7.42 22.69
CA SER A 414 22.85 -8.81 22.77
C SER A 414 21.78 -9.07 23.84
N GLY A 415 21.56 -8.12 24.75
CA GLY A 415 20.48 -8.15 25.73
C GLY A 415 19.12 -7.80 25.13
N THR A 416 19.08 -7.11 23.98
CA THR A 416 17.85 -6.76 23.26
C THR A 416 17.05 -8.02 22.92
N LYS A 417 15.74 -7.98 23.17
CA LYS A 417 14.83 -9.11 22.98
C LYS A 417 13.91 -8.94 21.79
N ILE A 418 13.34 -7.75 21.64
CA ILE A 418 12.33 -7.46 20.63
C ILE A 418 12.63 -6.09 20.01
N VAL A 419 12.43 -5.99 18.70
CA VAL A 419 12.31 -4.71 17.99
C VAL A 419 10.92 -4.64 17.38
N VAL A 420 10.22 -3.54 17.58
CA VAL A 420 8.90 -3.25 16.99
C VAL A 420 9.10 -2.12 15.98
N ALA A 421 8.73 -2.37 14.72
CA ALA A 421 8.61 -1.35 13.70
C ALA A 421 7.13 -1.00 13.50
N ALA A 422 6.75 0.19 13.97
CA ALA A 422 5.39 0.69 13.92
C ALA A 422 5.10 1.28 12.54
N ASN A 423 3.96 0.92 11.93
CA ASN A 423 3.71 1.31 10.55
C ASN A 423 2.31 1.89 10.26
N GLY A 424 1.28 1.57 11.03
CA GLY A 424 -0.09 2.00 10.74
C GLY A 424 -1.07 0.90 11.07
N GLY A 425 -1.82 0.39 10.08
CA GLY A 425 -2.79 -0.71 10.24
C GLY A 425 -2.19 -2.09 10.54
N SER A 426 -0.86 -2.22 10.50
CA SER A 426 -0.11 -3.41 10.92
C SER A 426 1.28 -3.02 11.42
N ASP A 427 1.91 -3.89 12.22
CA ASP A 427 3.27 -3.72 12.74
C ASP A 427 4.13 -4.96 12.49
N LEU A 428 5.44 -4.72 12.36
CA LEU A 428 6.45 -5.76 12.22
C LEU A 428 7.22 -5.93 13.53
N ILE A 429 7.37 -7.17 13.98
CA ILE A 429 8.06 -7.52 15.23
C ILE A 429 9.21 -8.47 14.91
N TYR A 430 10.39 -8.11 15.40
CA TYR A 430 11.63 -8.85 15.18
C TYR A 430 12.18 -9.35 16.50
N LEU A 431 12.77 -10.55 16.47
CA LEU A 431 13.55 -11.11 17.57
C LEU A 431 15.02 -11.19 17.12
N PRO A 432 15.83 -10.12 17.29
CA PRO A 432 17.17 -10.03 16.67
C PRO A 432 18.12 -11.16 17.06
N ASN A 433 17.92 -11.76 18.23
CA ASN A 433 18.75 -12.83 18.77
C ASN A 433 18.11 -14.23 18.66
N GLY A 434 16.91 -14.35 18.05
CA GLY A 434 16.18 -15.60 17.84
C GLY A 434 15.80 -16.36 19.11
N ASN A 435 14.51 -16.45 19.43
CA ASN A 435 14.05 -17.23 20.59
C ASN A 435 12.62 -17.74 20.40
N ALA A 436 12.47 -19.06 20.19
CA ALA A 436 11.16 -19.65 19.91
C ALA A 436 10.19 -19.66 21.10
N ASP A 437 10.70 -19.72 22.33
CA ASP A 437 9.84 -19.63 23.50
C ASP A 437 9.36 -18.19 23.71
N LEU A 438 10.22 -17.20 23.43
CA LEU A 438 9.82 -15.79 23.44
C LEU A 438 8.79 -15.51 22.33
N ALA A 439 8.98 -16.05 21.12
CA ALA A 439 8.00 -15.89 20.04
C ALA A 439 6.61 -16.41 20.45
N LYS A 440 6.53 -17.62 21.04
CA LYS A 440 5.28 -18.17 21.58
C LYS A 440 4.68 -17.30 22.67
N GLN A 441 5.52 -16.78 23.57
CA GLN A 441 5.06 -15.88 24.64
C GLN A 441 4.47 -14.59 24.06
N VAL A 442 5.15 -13.97 23.08
CA VAL A 442 4.71 -12.74 22.40
C VAL A 442 3.39 -12.98 21.66
N VAL A 443 3.26 -14.07 20.89
CA VAL A 443 1.99 -14.41 20.21
C VAL A 443 0.85 -14.56 21.22
N ASN A 444 1.08 -15.27 22.33
CA ASN A 444 0.05 -15.44 23.37
C ASN A 444 -0.32 -14.12 24.06
N LEU A 445 0.60 -13.17 24.21
CA LEU A 445 0.30 -11.83 24.75
C LEU A 445 -0.50 -11.00 23.74
N LEU A 446 -0.08 -10.99 22.47
CA LEU A 446 -0.72 -10.23 21.40
C LEU A 446 -2.13 -10.75 21.10
N SER A 447 -2.36 -12.06 21.13
CA SER A 447 -3.68 -12.64 20.87
C SER A 447 -4.75 -12.20 21.87
N GLN A 448 -4.35 -11.69 23.04
CA GLN A 448 -5.24 -11.18 24.09
C GLN A 448 -5.57 -9.70 23.93
N LYS A 449 -4.88 -8.97 23.05
CA LYS A 449 -5.10 -7.54 22.81
C LYS A 449 -6.34 -7.35 21.94
N ASP A 450 -7.21 -6.43 22.33
CA ASP A 450 -8.47 -6.14 21.63
C ASP A 450 -8.27 -5.38 20.30
N TYR A 451 -7.16 -4.66 20.19
CA TYR A 451 -6.74 -3.98 18.97
C TYR A 451 -6.09 -4.90 17.92
N ILE A 452 -5.75 -6.15 18.27
CA ILE A 452 -5.16 -7.11 17.32
C ILE A 452 -6.28 -7.88 16.60
N SER A 453 -6.10 -8.07 15.29
CA SER A 453 -6.95 -8.94 14.49
C SER A 453 -6.20 -10.13 13.91
N GLY A 454 -4.97 -10.04 13.43
CA GLY A 454 -4.28 -11.21 12.90
C GLY A 454 -2.83 -11.28 13.32
N ILE A 455 -2.31 -12.50 13.38
CA ILE A 455 -0.94 -12.79 13.78
C ILE A 455 -0.35 -13.79 12.78
N PHE A 456 0.81 -13.44 12.25
CA PHE A 456 1.58 -14.26 11.33
C PHE A 456 3.00 -14.43 11.86
N VAL A 457 3.58 -15.63 11.76
CA VAL A 457 4.87 -15.95 12.37
C VAL A 457 5.80 -16.59 11.34
N ASP A 458 7.09 -16.23 11.34
CA ASP A 458 8.08 -16.85 10.46
C ASP A 458 8.08 -18.37 10.66
N ASP A 459 7.96 -19.09 9.54
CA ASP A 459 7.98 -20.54 9.44
C ASP A 459 9.10 -21.21 10.26
N ALA A 460 10.24 -20.54 10.42
CA ALA A 460 11.38 -21.02 11.22
C ALA A 460 11.06 -21.26 12.71
N TYR A 461 9.99 -20.66 13.23
CA TYR A 461 9.54 -20.80 14.62
C TYR A 461 8.50 -21.91 14.81
N GLY A 462 8.12 -22.59 13.72
CA GLY A 462 7.13 -23.64 13.70
C GLY A 462 5.71 -23.14 13.95
N ASN A 463 4.77 -24.07 14.10
CA ASN A 463 3.37 -23.73 14.33
C ASN A 463 3.16 -23.17 15.75
N ILE A 464 2.62 -21.96 15.85
CA ILE A 464 2.25 -21.31 17.11
C ILE A 464 0.72 -21.11 17.12
N PRO A 465 -0.01 -21.64 18.11
CA PRO A 465 -1.45 -21.43 18.20
C PRO A 465 -1.82 -19.94 18.26
N GLY A 466 -2.83 -19.55 17.48
CA GLY A 466 -3.26 -18.18 17.28
C GLY A 466 -2.66 -17.52 16.03
N ALA A 467 -1.71 -18.16 15.34
CA ALA A 467 -1.02 -17.55 14.21
C ALA A 467 -0.95 -18.46 12.97
N LEU A 468 -0.93 -17.84 11.78
CA LEU A 468 -0.60 -18.48 10.51
C LEU A 468 0.90 -18.28 10.16
N PRO A 469 1.52 -19.09 9.30
CA PRO A 469 2.91 -18.87 8.90
C PRO A 469 3.03 -17.68 7.92
N LEU A 470 4.18 -17.00 7.90
CA LEU A 470 4.46 -15.92 6.93
C LEU A 470 4.41 -16.40 5.47
N SER A 471 4.77 -17.65 5.20
CA SER A 471 4.62 -18.26 3.87
C SER A 471 3.18 -18.27 3.38
N ALA A 472 2.17 -18.30 4.26
CA ALA A 472 0.76 -18.29 3.87
C ALA A 472 0.30 -16.94 3.30
N ILE A 473 1.07 -15.87 3.53
CA ILE A 473 0.77 -14.51 3.06
C ILE A 473 1.88 -13.95 2.17
N GLY A 474 2.72 -14.81 1.60
CA GLY A 474 3.76 -14.40 0.64
C GLY A 474 4.89 -13.56 1.24
N LEU A 475 5.13 -13.66 2.56
CA LEU A 475 6.20 -12.93 3.26
C LEU A 475 7.45 -13.79 3.52
N LYS A 476 7.53 -14.99 2.92
CA LYS A 476 8.69 -15.88 3.01
C LYS A 476 9.17 -16.29 1.61
N GLY A 477 10.23 -15.63 1.15
CA GLY A 477 10.88 -15.88 -0.13
C GLY A 477 12.39 -15.64 -0.03
N ASP A 478 12.98 -15.04 -1.06
CA ASP A 478 14.42 -14.84 -1.19
C ASP A 478 14.93 -13.47 -0.67
N ALA A 479 14.10 -12.71 0.05
CA ALA A 479 14.45 -11.42 0.64
C ALA A 479 15.81 -11.41 1.39
N GLN A 480 16.64 -10.41 1.09
CA GLN A 480 17.95 -10.22 1.74
C GLN A 480 17.85 -9.38 3.03
N THR A 481 16.85 -8.51 3.14
CA THR A 481 16.59 -7.74 4.36
C THR A 481 16.16 -8.68 5.51
N PRO A 482 16.32 -8.27 6.78
CA PRO A 482 15.85 -9.10 7.89
C PRO A 482 14.34 -9.40 7.76
N THR A 483 13.98 -10.68 7.68
CA THR A 483 12.58 -11.12 7.70
C THR A 483 11.97 -10.83 9.07
N PRO A 484 10.75 -10.23 9.15
CA PRO A 484 10.04 -10.08 10.42
C PRO A 484 9.81 -11.44 11.06
N THR A 485 9.91 -11.51 12.39
CA THR A 485 9.60 -12.76 13.11
C THR A 485 8.10 -12.94 13.29
N ILE A 486 7.41 -11.84 13.57
CA ILE A 486 5.96 -11.80 13.74
C ILE A 486 5.44 -10.57 12.99
N VAL A 487 4.35 -10.74 12.23
CA VAL A 487 3.59 -9.64 11.64
C VAL A 487 2.21 -9.65 12.27
N ILE A 488 1.73 -8.48 12.69
CA ILE A 488 0.40 -8.32 13.26
C ILE A 488 -0.39 -7.31 12.45
N ASN A 489 -1.65 -7.62 12.13
CA ASN A 489 -2.58 -6.61 11.65
C ASN A 489 -3.60 -6.25 12.74
N PHE A 490 -4.00 -4.99 12.71
CA PHE A 490 -4.91 -4.45 13.70
C PHE A 490 -6.38 -4.65 13.31
N LYS A 491 -7.24 -4.43 14.31
CA LYS A 491 -8.69 -4.51 14.17
C LYS A 491 -9.21 -3.45 13.20
N THR A 492 -10.11 -3.88 12.32
CA THR A 492 -10.92 -3.00 11.47
C THR A 492 -12.41 -3.27 11.66
N PHE A 493 -13.23 -2.26 11.41
CA PHE A 493 -14.70 -2.33 11.47
C PHE A 493 -15.32 -1.28 10.55
N SER A 494 -16.59 -1.45 10.19
CA SER A 494 -17.31 -0.49 9.36
C SER A 494 -18.16 0.47 10.19
N THR A 495 -18.16 1.75 9.81
CA THR A 495 -19.08 2.77 10.33
C THR A 495 -20.45 2.75 9.66
N ASP A 496 -20.63 1.95 8.61
CA ASP A 496 -21.92 1.77 7.96
C ASP A 496 -22.81 0.83 8.81
N PRO A 497 -23.92 1.32 9.39
CA PRO A 497 -24.78 0.51 10.24
C PRO A 497 -25.53 -0.58 9.47
N ASN A 498 -25.61 -0.47 8.14
CA ASN A 498 -26.34 -1.40 7.29
C ASN A 498 -25.42 -2.41 6.61
N ASN A 499 -24.12 -2.14 6.55
CA ASN A 499 -23.14 -3.03 5.94
C ASN A 499 -21.85 -3.10 6.78
N PRO A 500 -21.71 -4.09 7.68
CA PRO A 500 -20.52 -4.23 8.53
C PRO A 500 -19.24 -4.58 7.75
N ASN A 501 -19.36 -4.88 6.45
CA ASN A 501 -18.28 -5.20 5.56
C ASN A 501 -18.00 -4.11 4.50
N ASN A 502 -18.59 -2.91 4.62
CA ASN A 502 -18.41 -1.85 3.63
C ASN A 502 -16.97 -1.28 3.66
N PRO A 503 -16.15 -1.50 2.61
CA PRO A 503 -14.76 -1.02 2.54
C PRO A 503 -14.67 0.52 2.51
N GLN A 504 -15.69 1.20 2.01
CA GLN A 504 -15.71 2.67 1.92
C GLN A 504 -15.97 3.35 3.27
N ALA A 505 -16.52 2.60 4.23
CA ALA A 505 -16.82 3.04 5.58
C ALA A 505 -15.88 2.37 6.61
N GLU A 506 -14.81 1.72 6.15
CA GLU A 506 -13.84 1.05 7.01
C GLU A 506 -13.06 2.02 7.90
N VAL A 507 -12.90 1.58 9.13
CA VAL A 507 -12.11 2.20 10.19
C VAL A 507 -11.12 1.17 10.69
N GLU A 508 -9.87 1.59 10.86
CA GLU A 508 -8.80 0.76 11.40
C GLU A 508 -8.23 1.33 12.69
N ILE A 509 -7.75 0.44 13.57
CA ILE A 509 -6.80 0.85 14.59
C ILE A 509 -5.43 0.99 13.93
N ALA A 510 -4.72 2.09 14.21
CA ALA A 510 -3.42 2.34 13.59
C ALA A 510 -2.36 2.82 14.59
N ASP A 511 -1.19 2.16 14.58
CA ASP A 511 -0.01 2.62 15.31
C ASP A 511 0.74 3.69 14.49
N THR A 512 0.38 4.94 14.75
CA THR A 512 0.83 6.10 13.97
C THR A 512 0.71 7.38 14.79
N SER A 513 1.47 8.41 14.44
CA SER A 513 1.34 9.76 15.02
C SER A 513 0.11 10.54 14.55
N LEU A 514 -0.56 10.08 13.50
CA LEU A 514 -1.80 10.67 12.99
C LEU A 514 -2.95 10.52 14.00
N GLN A 515 -3.99 11.32 13.82
CA GLN A 515 -5.09 11.49 14.78
C GLN A 515 -6.33 10.69 14.38
N GLN A 516 -7.21 10.43 15.34
CA GLN A 516 -8.52 9.82 15.05
C GLN A 516 -9.28 10.65 14.02
N GLY A 517 -9.88 9.96 13.05
CA GLY A 517 -10.66 10.54 11.99
C GLY A 517 -9.86 10.93 10.75
N GLN A 518 -8.53 11.10 10.87
CA GLN A 518 -7.61 11.09 9.72
C GLN A 518 -7.56 9.70 9.11
N GLY A 519 -6.87 9.52 7.99
CA GLY A 519 -6.74 8.18 7.42
C GLY A 519 -5.34 7.59 7.47
N MET A 520 -5.32 6.29 7.34
CA MET A 520 -4.14 5.45 7.32
C MET A 520 -4.49 4.18 6.52
N HIS A 521 -3.53 3.28 6.40
CA HIS A 521 -3.63 2.03 5.68
C HIS A 521 -2.66 1.04 6.34
N GLY A 522 -2.55 -0.16 5.76
CA GLY A 522 -1.66 -1.21 6.22
C GLY A 522 -2.38 -2.37 6.91
N SER A 523 -3.70 -2.29 7.08
CA SER A 523 -4.49 -3.38 7.62
C SER A 523 -4.71 -4.48 6.58
N PHE A 524 -5.23 -5.60 7.07
CA PHE A 524 -5.63 -6.74 6.24
C PHE A 524 -7.16 -6.76 6.01
N GLY A 525 -7.85 -5.64 6.26
CA GLY A 525 -9.26 -5.46 5.95
C GLY A 525 -9.46 -5.00 4.50
N ARG A 526 -10.67 -5.20 3.99
CA ARG A 526 -10.94 -5.03 2.55
C ARG A 526 -10.89 -3.55 2.10
N GLY A 527 -11.02 -2.59 3.01
CA GLY A 527 -10.79 -1.16 2.78
C GLY A 527 -9.38 -0.85 2.33
N ASP A 528 -8.40 -1.66 2.76
CA ASP A 528 -6.98 -1.47 2.45
C ASP A 528 -6.47 -2.45 1.39
N THR A 529 -6.98 -3.70 1.37
CA THR A 529 -6.56 -4.67 0.35
C THR A 529 -7.25 -4.42 -0.99
N PHE A 530 -8.42 -3.75 -1.03
CA PHE A 530 -9.14 -3.47 -2.27
C PHE A 530 -8.76 -2.12 -2.89
N ASN A 531 -7.59 -2.11 -3.50
CA ASN A 531 -7.09 -1.00 -4.31
C ASN A 531 -7.87 -0.85 -5.63
N ASN A 532 -7.61 0.21 -6.39
CA ASN A 532 -8.22 0.45 -7.69
C ASN A 532 -7.26 0.04 -8.81
N MET A 533 -7.71 -0.79 -9.76
CA MET A 533 -6.94 -1.15 -10.95
C MET A 533 -7.77 -1.00 -12.22
N LEU A 534 -7.20 -0.37 -13.25
CA LEU A 534 -7.78 -0.20 -14.59
C LEU A 534 -6.67 -0.28 -15.64
N ALA A 535 -7.01 -0.57 -16.89
CA ALA A 535 -6.05 -0.45 -17.99
C ALA A 535 -6.70 0.07 -19.28
N ILE A 536 -5.92 0.76 -20.11
CA ILE A 536 -6.37 1.25 -21.42
C ILE A 536 -5.17 1.38 -22.37
N GLY A 537 -5.34 1.00 -23.63
CA GLY A 537 -4.25 1.04 -24.60
C GLY A 537 -4.49 0.14 -25.80
N PRO A 538 -3.58 0.14 -26.79
CA PRO A 538 -3.70 -0.69 -27.99
C PRO A 538 -3.65 -2.21 -27.74
N ASP A 539 -3.04 -2.65 -26.63
CA ASP A 539 -2.85 -4.08 -26.33
C ASP A 539 -3.78 -4.59 -25.22
N PHE A 540 -4.49 -3.70 -24.52
CA PHE A 540 -5.58 -4.04 -23.60
C PHE A 540 -6.93 -4.13 -24.31
N LYS A 541 -7.81 -5.03 -23.84
CA LYS A 541 -9.20 -5.12 -24.32
C LYS A 541 -9.97 -3.83 -23.99
N SER A 542 -10.92 -3.47 -24.85
CA SER A 542 -11.84 -2.35 -24.62
C SER A 542 -13.13 -2.83 -23.98
N SER A 543 -13.69 -2.04 -23.07
CA SER A 543 -14.97 -2.31 -22.37
C SER A 543 -15.04 -3.73 -21.81
N TYR A 544 -13.96 -4.15 -21.15
CA TYR A 544 -13.81 -5.49 -20.59
C TYR A 544 -13.81 -5.43 -19.08
N VAL A 545 -14.62 -6.29 -18.45
CA VAL A 545 -14.65 -6.47 -17.00
C VAL A 545 -13.89 -7.74 -16.66
N ASP A 546 -12.85 -7.61 -15.85
CA ASP A 546 -12.09 -8.75 -15.33
C ASP A 546 -12.54 -9.07 -13.90
N TYR A 547 -12.97 -10.31 -13.71
CA TYR A 547 -13.42 -10.87 -12.44
C TYR A 547 -12.34 -11.72 -11.76
N ALA A 548 -11.30 -12.12 -12.49
CA ALA A 548 -10.19 -12.86 -11.92
C ALA A 548 -9.43 -11.98 -10.93
N PRO A 549 -8.87 -12.56 -9.85
CA PRO A 549 -8.09 -11.78 -8.91
C PRO A 549 -6.78 -11.29 -9.57
N VAL A 550 -6.44 -10.03 -9.30
CA VAL A 550 -5.27 -9.34 -9.85
C VAL A 550 -4.59 -8.54 -8.75
N SER A 551 -3.26 -8.47 -8.76
CA SER A 551 -2.50 -7.74 -7.74
C SER A 551 -1.44 -6.79 -8.31
N ASN A 552 -0.86 -5.97 -7.44
CA ASN A 552 0.25 -5.09 -7.81
C ASN A 552 1.48 -5.86 -8.33
N ALA A 553 1.68 -7.12 -7.94
CA ALA A 553 2.74 -7.96 -8.48
C ALA A 553 2.48 -8.43 -9.93
N ASP A 554 1.24 -8.32 -10.43
CA ASP A 554 0.89 -8.72 -11.80
C ASP A 554 1.16 -7.61 -12.84
N VAL A 555 1.45 -6.38 -12.37
CA VAL A 555 1.63 -5.19 -13.22
C VAL A 555 2.89 -5.30 -14.08
N ALA A 556 4.06 -5.41 -13.45
CA ALA A 556 5.34 -5.52 -14.15
C ALA A 556 5.41 -6.68 -15.17
N PRO A 557 5.03 -7.94 -14.83
CA PRO A 557 5.10 -9.03 -15.81
C PRO A 557 4.14 -8.84 -16.99
N THR A 558 2.96 -8.25 -16.75
CA THR A 558 2.01 -7.95 -17.83
C THR A 558 2.56 -6.90 -18.79
N LEU A 559 3.15 -5.82 -18.27
CA LEU A 559 3.73 -4.76 -19.10
C LEU A 559 5.03 -5.21 -19.78
N ALA A 560 5.85 -6.02 -19.12
CA ALA A 560 7.01 -6.66 -19.74
C ALA A 560 6.61 -7.51 -20.94
N GLN A 561 5.51 -8.27 -20.84
CA GLN A 561 4.97 -9.06 -21.95
C GLN A 561 4.53 -8.19 -23.13
N ILE A 562 3.92 -7.03 -22.90
CA ILE A 562 3.55 -6.06 -23.95
C ILE A 562 4.80 -5.53 -24.66
N LEU A 563 5.85 -5.25 -23.89
CA LEU A 563 7.11 -4.72 -24.41
C LEU A 563 8.02 -5.79 -25.04
N GLY A 564 7.69 -7.08 -24.88
CA GLY A 564 8.53 -8.19 -25.31
C GLY A 564 9.81 -8.35 -24.48
N LEU A 565 9.76 -7.97 -23.21
CA LEU A 565 10.85 -8.07 -22.24
C LEU A 565 10.73 -9.36 -21.41
N ASP A 566 11.84 -10.06 -21.22
CA ASP A 566 11.94 -11.23 -20.33
C ASP A 566 12.83 -10.86 -19.13
N ILE A 567 12.20 -10.33 -18.09
CA ILE A 567 12.90 -9.78 -16.92
C ILE A 567 13.45 -10.96 -16.09
N PRO A 568 14.78 -11.00 -15.83
CA PRO A 568 15.39 -12.01 -14.98
C PRO A 568 14.88 -11.86 -13.55
N SER A 569 14.97 -12.94 -12.78
CA SER A 569 14.31 -13.04 -11.48
C SER A 569 15.07 -14.01 -10.60
N ASN A 570 15.25 -13.64 -9.33
CA ASN A 570 15.98 -14.44 -8.35
C ASN A 570 15.03 -15.32 -7.53
N GLY A 571 13.92 -14.72 -7.08
CA GLY A 571 12.85 -15.30 -6.29
C GLY A 571 11.76 -15.99 -7.10
N ASN A 572 10.84 -16.64 -6.39
CA ASN A 572 9.78 -17.46 -6.98
C ASN A 572 8.36 -16.97 -6.65
N LEU A 573 8.21 -15.98 -5.77
CA LEU A 573 6.95 -15.36 -5.43
C LEU A 573 6.60 -14.28 -6.47
N LYS A 574 6.32 -14.72 -7.69
CA LYS A 574 6.03 -13.85 -8.84
C LYS A 574 4.53 -13.65 -9.03
N GLY A 575 4.15 -12.45 -9.43
CA GLY A 575 2.88 -12.20 -10.09
C GLY A 575 2.80 -12.91 -11.44
N ARG A 576 1.59 -12.95 -11.99
CA ARG A 576 1.29 -13.53 -13.30
C ARG A 576 1.09 -12.46 -14.35
N ILE A 577 1.18 -12.87 -15.61
CA ILE A 577 0.67 -12.07 -16.73
C ILE A 577 -0.86 -12.13 -16.70
N ILE A 578 -1.52 -10.98 -16.78
CA ILE A 578 -2.99 -10.86 -16.81
C ILE A 578 -3.48 -11.09 -18.24
N THR A 579 -3.33 -12.32 -18.74
CA THR A 579 -3.53 -12.66 -20.15
C THR A 579 -4.95 -12.38 -20.66
N GLU A 580 -5.95 -12.53 -19.79
CA GLU A 580 -7.36 -12.30 -20.06
C GLU A 580 -7.70 -10.83 -20.34
N ALA A 581 -6.89 -9.90 -19.85
CA ALA A 581 -7.06 -8.47 -20.11
C ALA A 581 -6.48 -8.03 -21.46
N LEU A 582 -5.63 -8.86 -22.09
CA LEU A 582 -4.92 -8.50 -23.32
C LEU A 582 -5.72 -8.88 -24.59
N VAL A 583 -5.57 -8.08 -25.64
CA VAL A 583 -6.17 -8.34 -26.95
C VAL A 583 -5.66 -9.67 -27.51
N GLY A 584 -6.59 -10.57 -27.85
CA GLY A 584 -6.27 -11.91 -28.32
C GLY A 584 -5.95 -12.93 -27.22
N GLY A 585 -5.98 -12.52 -25.95
CA GLY A 585 -6.02 -13.43 -24.80
C GLY A 585 -7.39 -14.08 -24.60
N PRO A 586 -7.51 -15.02 -23.63
CA PRO A 586 -8.77 -15.69 -23.33
C PRO A 586 -9.82 -14.72 -22.80
N ASP A 587 -11.12 -15.06 -22.89
CA ASP A 587 -12.20 -14.21 -22.37
C ASP A 587 -12.27 -14.19 -20.84
N SER A 588 -11.76 -15.22 -20.18
CA SER A 588 -11.61 -15.30 -18.73
C SER A 588 -10.53 -16.33 -18.37
N VAL A 589 -10.06 -16.28 -17.12
CA VAL A 589 -9.21 -17.33 -16.52
C VAL A 589 -9.90 -17.94 -15.30
N PRO A 590 -9.79 -19.26 -15.09
CA PRO A 590 -10.35 -19.89 -13.90
C PRO A 590 -9.54 -19.48 -12.65
N PHE A 591 -10.25 -19.23 -11.56
CA PHE A 591 -9.66 -19.01 -10.25
C PHE A 591 -10.41 -19.81 -9.18
N THR A 592 -9.76 -20.02 -8.04
CA THR A 592 -10.34 -20.70 -6.88
C THR A 592 -10.29 -19.80 -5.67
N GLN A 593 -11.17 -20.03 -4.70
CA GLN A 593 -11.15 -19.36 -3.40
C GLN A 593 -10.90 -20.38 -2.28
N GLY A 594 -10.32 -19.93 -1.18
CA GLY A 594 -10.07 -20.78 -0.02
C GLY A 594 -9.89 -19.99 1.26
N THR A 595 -9.94 -20.73 2.37
CA THR A 595 -9.74 -20.19 3.71
C THR A 595 -8.72 -21.03 4.46
N LEU A 596 -7.73 -20.38 5.08
CA LEU A 596 -6.84 -21.00 6.06
C LEU A 596 -7.22 -20.53 7.45
N THR A 597 -7.10 -21.43 8.43
CA THR A 597 -7.35 -21.11 9.84
C THR A 597 -6.26 -21.73 10.69
N SER A 598 -5.67 -20.91 11.55
CA SER A 598 -4.67 -21.35 12.53
C SER A 598 -5.27 -22.25 13.60
N GLN A 599 -4.42 -22.93 14.38
CA GLN A 599 -4.86 -23.51 15.64
C GLN A 599 -5.29 -22.39 16.60
N ALA A 600 -6.29 -22.64 17.44
CA ALA A 600 -6.77 -21.63 18.39
C ALA A 600 -5.72 -21.28 19.45
N ALA A 601 -5.54 -19.99 19.71
CA ALA A 601 -4.79 -19.49 20.87
C ALA A 601 -5.46 -19.91 22.19
N THR A 602 -4.78 -19.68 23.32
CA THR A 602 -5.29 -20.01 24.67
C THR A 602 -6.65 -19.37 24.97
N ASN A 603 -6.92 -18.19 24.42
CA ASN A 603 -8.19 -17.46 24.57
C ASN A 603 -9.25 -17.85 23.51
N GLY A 604 -8.97 -18.81 22.63
CA GLY A 604 -9.89 -19.29 21.61
C GLY A 604 -9.80 -18.56 20.27
N GLU A 605 -9.05 -17.44 20.19
CA GLU A 605 -8.88 -16.68 18.95
C GLU A 605 -8.10 -17.48 17.91
N THR A 606 -8.49 -17.34 16.64
CA THR A 606 -7.83 -17.97 15.49
C THR A 606 -7.62 -16.93 14.42
N THR A 607 -6.38 -16.78 13.92
CA THR A 607 -6.15 -16.06 12.66
C THR A 607 -6.71 -16.88 11.50
N ILE A 608 -7.55 -16.23 10.71
CA ILE A 608 -8.20 -16.71 9.49
C ILE A 608 -7.64 -15.90 8.32
N LEU A 609 -7.41 -16.54 7.18
CA LEU A 609 -7.01 -15.91 5.91
C LEU A 609 -7.95 -16.37 4.81
N ASN A 610 -8.62 -15.42 4.15
CA ASN A 610 -9.34 -15.67 2.91
C ASN A 610 -8.43 -15.32 1.73
N TYR A 611 -8.24 -16.30 0.84
CA TYR A 611 -7.37 -16.15 -0.32
C TYR A 611 -8.06 -16.63 -1.60
N GLN A 612 -7.54 -16.17 -2.74
CA GLN A 612 -7.91 -16.63 -4.06
C GLN A 612 -6.67 -17.11 -4.80
N SER A 613 -6.83 -17.88 -5.87
CA SER A 613 -5.69 -18.38 -6.66
C SER A 613 -6.02 -18.49 -8.14
N VAL A 614 -5.11 -18.00 -8.98
CA VAL A 614 -5.10 -18.24 -10.44
C VAL A 614 -3.86 -19.07 -10.74
N GLY A 615 -4.05 -20.34 -11.09
CA GLY A 615 -2.93 -21.28 -11.16
C GLY A 615 -2.21 -21.39 -9.82
N ASN A 616 -0.94 -20.97 -9.77
CA ASN A 616 -0.11 -21.00 -8.56
C ASN A 616 0.02 -19.63 -7.87
N THR A 617 -0.51 -18.56 -8.46
CA THR A 617 -0.42 -17.20 -7.91
C THR A 617 -1.54 -17.00 -6.90
N GLN A 618 -1.22 -16.53 -5.69
CA GLN A 618 -2.17 -16.36 -4.59
C GLN A 618 -2.50 -14.89 -4.32
N TYR A 619 -3.77 -14.62 -4.03
CA TYR A 619 -4.29 -13.28 -3.77
C TYR A 619 -4.94 -13.24 -2.40
N PHE A 620 -4.64 -12.24 -1.58
CA PHE A 620 -5.08 -12.21 -0.19
C PHE A 620 -6.20 -11.19 -0.01
N THR A 621 -7.44 -11.68 0.16
CA THR A 621 -8.63 -10.81 0.22
C THR A 621 -8.75 -10.11 1.57
N ALA A 622 -8.69 -10.88 2.67
CA ALA A 622 -8.75 -10.36 4.03
C ALA A 622 -8.20 -11.38 5.03
N ALA A 623 -7.67 -10.90 6.15
CA ALA A 623 -7.20 -11.78 7.22
C ALA A 623 -7.35 -11.18 8.62
N GLY A 624 -7.49 -12.05 9.62
CA GLY A 624 -7.57 -11.67 11.02
C GLY A 624 -8.46 -12.58 11.85
N PHE A 625 -8.99 -12.07 12.95
CA PHE A 625 -9.86 -12.74 13.89
C PHE A 625 -11.29 -12.50 13.44
N GLY A 626 -12.16 -13.50 13.64
CA GLY A 626 -13.46 -13.55 12.98
C GLY A 626 -14.33 -12.31 13.16
N ASP A 627 -14.25 -11.59 14.28
CA ASP A 627 -15.08 -10.41 14.57
C ASP A 627 -14.33 -9.07 14.48
N ARG A 628 -13.14 -9.04 13.86
CA ARG A 628 -12.22 -7.89 13.92
C ARG A 628 -11.62 -7.46 12.58
N THR A 629 -12.10 -7.99 11.46
CA THR A 629 -11.61 -7.60 10.13
C THR A 629 -12.79 -7.42 9.18
N VAL A 630 -12.91 -6.23 8.61
CA VAL A 630 -13.85 -5.92 7.53
C VAL A 630 -13.53 -6.77 6.29
N GLY A 631 -14.53 -7.47 5.77
CA GLY A 631 -14.38 -8.34 4.60
C GLY A 631 -13.86 -9.75 4.89
N LEU A 632 -13.59 -10.10 6.17
CA LEU A 632 -13.17 -11.46 6.55
C LEU A 632 -14.35 -12.44 6.62
N ASN A 633 -15.44 -12.03 7.27
CA ASN A 633 -16.70 -12.75 7.15
C ASN A 633 -17.47 -12.11 6.01
N THR A 634 -17.20 -12.54 4.78
CA THR A 634 -18.18 -12.37 3.72
C THR A 634 -19.48 -13.02 4.21
N LEU A 635 -20.52 -12.22 4.42
CA LEU A 635 -21.89 -12.72 4.27
C LEU A 635 -21.89 -13.40 2.91
N ASP A 636 -21.98 -14.74 2.86
CA ASP A 636 -21.88 -15.60 1.67
C ASP A 636 -22.00 -14.80 0.36
N VAL A 637 -20.86 -14.36 -0.20
CA VAL A 637 -20.84 -13.66 -1.49
C VAL A 637 -20.73 -14.76 -2.53
N ASP A 638 -21.86 -15.15 -3.11
CA ASP A 638 -21.86 -15.88 -4.37
C ASP A 638 -21.41 -14.90 -5.46
N PHE A 639 -20.30 -15.23 -6.11
CA PHE A 639 -19.95 -14.62 -7.40
C PHE A 639 -20.53 -15.53 -8.48
N GLY A 640 -21.47 -15.00 -9.26
CA GLY A 640 -21.96 -15.72 -10.42
C GLY A 640 -20.92 -15.77 -11.54
N SER A 641 -21.23 -16.61 -12.53
CA SER A 641 -20.44 -16.95 -13.69
C SER A 641 -20.70 -15.98 -14.86
N THR A 642 -20.10 -16.23 -16.03
CA THR A 642 -20.45 -15.52 -17.28
C THR A 642 -21.58 -16.23 -18.03
N SER A 643 -22.42 -16.96 -17.30
CA SER A 643 -23.57 -17.69 -17.82
C SER A 643 -24.74 -17.49 -16.88
N SER A 644 -25.97 -17.68 -17.38
CA SER A 644 -27.18 -17.60 -16.57
C SER A 644 -27.08 -18.41 -15.27
N ASP A 645 -27.18 -17.73 -14.13
CA ASP A 645 -27.17 -18.33 -12.80
C ASP A 645 -28.55 -18.26 -12.13
N ASP A 646 -28.94 -19.33 -11.43
CA ASP A 646 -30.10 -19.34 -10.53
C ASP A 646 -29.59 -19.24 -9.07
N VAL A 647 -29.71 -18.07 -8.45
CA VAL A 647 -29.17 -17.77 -7.11
C VAL A 647 -30.28 -17.48 -6.11
N THR A 648 -30.26 -18.14 -4.94
CA THR A 648 -31.16 -17.83 -3.83
C THR A 648 -30.38 -17.27 -2.63
N LEU A 649 -30.59 -16.00 -2.32
CA LEU A 649 -29.95 -15.30 -1.22
C LEU A 649 -30.74 -15.44 0.10
N LYS A 650 -30.00 -15.64 1.18
CA LYS A 650 -30.49 -15.43 2.54
C LYS A 650 -30.58 -13.93 2.83
N SER A 651 -30.77 -13.57 4.10
CA SER A 651 -30.95 -12.17 4.48
C SER A 651 -29.59 -11.51 4.71
N LYS A 652 -29.46 -10.26 4.24
CA LYS A 652 -28.26 -9.39 4.38
C LYS A 652 -27.03 -9.86 3.62
N GLU A 653 -27.19 -10.54 2.51
CA GLU A 653 -26.11 -10.97 1.62
C GLU A 653 -25.84 -9.94 0.50
N ILE A 654 -24.62 -9.98 -0.05
CA ILE A 654 -24.23 -9.17 -1.21
C ILE A 654 -23.95 -10.14 -2.37
N LEU A 655 -24.60 -9.94 -3.51
CA LEU A 655 -24.50 -10.79 -4.69
C LEU A 655 -23.98 -9.98 -5.88
N PHE A 656 -23.03 -10.56 -6.60
CA PHE A 656 -22.62 -10.09 -7.93
C PHE A 656 -22.81 -11.26 -8.91
N THR A 657 -23.84 -11.24 -9.76
CA THR A 657 -24.16 -12.40 -10.62
C THR A 657 -23.25 -12.52 -11.85
N GLY A 658 -22.59 -11.45 -12.29
CA GLY A 658 -21.85 -11.48 -13.56
C GLY A 658 -22.78 -11.35 -14.77
N ASP A 659 -22.27 -11.61 -15.97
CA ASP A 659 -23.06 -11.52 -17.22
C ASP A 659 -23.83 -12.83 -17.47
N GLY A 660 -25.06 -12.76 -17.96
CA GLY A 660 -25.95 -13.91 -18.11
C GLY A 660 -27.41 -13.48 -18.10
N ALA A 661 -28.34 -14.40 -18.37
CA ALA A 661 -29.74 -14.17 -18.03
C ALA A 661 -29.98 -14.77 -16.65
N ASP A 662 -29.73 -14.01 -15.59
CA ASP A 662 -29.67 -14.51 -14.22
C ASP A 662 -31.04 -14.49 -13.54
N PHE A 663 -31.30 -15.48 -12.69
CA PHE A 663 -32.47 -15.48 -11.82
C PHE A 663 -32.02 -15.40 -10.36
N VAL A 664 -32.35 -14.29 -9.71
CA VAL A 664 -32.03 -14.05 -8.30
C VAL A 664 -33.30 -14.07 -7.48
N GLU A 665 -33.36 -14.93 -6.47
CA GLU A 665 -34.39 -14.88 -5.43
C GLU A 665 -33.75 -14.44 -4.12
N SER A 666 -34.19 -13.35 -3.53
CA SER A 666 -33.58 -12.81 -2.32
C SER A 666 -34.61 -12.46 -1.25
N THR A 667 -34.18 -12.58 0.00
CA THR A 667 -34.96 -12.22 1.19
C THR A 667 -34.67 -10.77 1.62
N GLU A 668 -34.72 -10.43 2.92
CA GLU A 668 -34.59 -9.05 3.39
C GLU A 668 -33.13 -8.57 3.50
N GLY A 669 -32.87 -7.30 3.20
CA GLY A 669 -31.61 -6.62 3.51
C GLY A 669 -30.46 -6.82 2.53
N ASN A 670 -30.70 -7.32 1.32
CA ASN A 670 -29.65 -7.77 0.39
C ASN A 670 -29.11 -6.64 -0.49
N THR A 671 -27.89 -6.77 -1.00
CA THR A 671 -27.33 -5.89 -2.05
C THR A 671 -26.98 -6.72 -3.27
N ILE A 672 -27.73 -6.54 -4.35
CA ILE A 672 -27.64 -7.38 -5.54
C ILE A 672 -27.14 -6.51 -6.68
N GLN A 673 -26.08 -6.94 -7.34
CA GLN A 673 -25.61 -6.35 -8.58
C GLN A 673 -25.59 -7.42 -9.67
N THR A 674 -26.39 -7.24 -10.70
CA THR A 674 -26.33 -8.13 -11.87
C THR A 674 -25.41 -7.53 -12.94
N GLY A 675 -24.87 -8.38 -13.82
CA GLY A 675 -24.11 -7.96 -15.00
C GLY A 675 -25.02 -7.80 -16.21
N SER A 676 -24.49 -8.07 -17.40
CA SER A 676 -25.19 -7.87 -18.67
C SER A 676 -25.99 -9.11 -19.08
N GLY A 677 -27.24 -8.94 -19.47
CA GLY A 677 -28.13 -9.99 -20.00
C GLY A 677 -29.58 -9.80 -19.53
N GLU A 678 -30.45 -10.80 -19.74
CA GLU A 678 -31.87 -10.66 -19.39
C GLU A 678 -32.12 -11.19 -17.96
N ASP A 679 -31.95 -10.33 -16.95
CA ASP A 679 -32.01 -10.76 -15.56
C ASP A 679 -33.43 -10.76 -14.99
N THR A 680 -33.68 -11.61 -14.00
CA THR A 680 -34.89 -11.66 -13.20
C THR A 680 -34.53 -11.65 -11.72
N VAL A 681 -34.85 -10.58 -11.01
CA VAL A 681 -34.54 -10.42 -9.58
C VAL A 681 -35.82 -10.32 -8.76
N LEU A 682 -36.11 -11.33 -7.94
CA LEU A 682 -37.10 -11.30 -6.86
C LEU A 682 -36.42 -10.77 -5.59
N VAL A 683 -36.89 -9.64 -5.07
CA VAL A 683 -36.22 -8.95 -3.97
C VAL A 683 -37.13 -8.68 -2.77
N GLY A 684 -36.68 -9.14 -1.59
CA GLY A 684 -37.31 -8.89 -0.30
C GLY A 684 -37.06 -7.47 0.23
N SER A 685 -37.72 -7.12 1.34
CA SER A 685 -37.67 -5.77 1.93
C SER A 685 -36.26 -5.33 2.32
N ASP A 686 -36.03 -4.01 2.36
CA ASP A 686 -34.76 -3.38 2.78
C ASP A 686 -33.52 -3.78 1.96
N SER A 687 -33.72 -4.26 0.74
CA SER A 687 -32.64 -4.62 -0.19
C SER A 687 -32.37 -3.55 -1.25
N SER A 688 -31.17 -3.55 -1.82
CA SER A 688 -30.76 -2.74 -2.97
C SER A 688 -30.43 -3.63 -4.17
N VAL A 689 -30.86 -3.21 -5.36
CA VAL A 689 -30.60 -3.93 -6.62
C VAL A 689 -30.04 -2.95 -7.64
N SER A 690 -28.92 -3.30 -8.27
CA SER A 690 -28.32 -2.62 -9.40
C SER A 690 -28.25 -3.61 -10.56
N ALA A 691 -29.14 -3.47 -11.54
CA ALA A 691 -29.07 -4.31 -12.74
C ALA A 691 -28.06 -3.74 -13.74
N GLY A 692 -27.40 -4.63 -14.50
CA GLY A 692 -26.51 -4.25 -15.60
C GLY A 692 -27.26 -3.93 -16.90
N ASP A 693 -26.67 -4.26 -18.04
CA ASP A 693 -27.24 -3.96 -19.36
C ASP A 693 -28.13 -5.12 -19.86
N GLY A 694 -29.42 -4.88 -20.09
CA GLY A 694 -30.34 -5.84 -20.71
C GLY A 694 -31.83 -5.55 -20.50
N ASP A 695 -32.70 -6.53 -20.82
CA ASP A 695 -34.15 -6.45 -20.59
C ASP A 695 -34.50 -7.08 -19.23
N ASP A 696 -34.15 -6.39 -18.14
CA ASP A 696 -34.27 -6.93 -16.79
C ASP A 696 -35.67 -6.83 -16.17
N SER A 697 -36.00 -7.81 -15.33
CA SER A 697 -37.25 -7.93 -14.60
C SER A 697 -37.04 -7.97 -13.09
N ILE A 698 -37.25 -6.84 -12.41
CA ILE A 698 -37.10 -6.73 -10.95
C ILE A 698 -38.48 -6.70 -10.26
N PHE A 699 -38.71 -7.65 -9.34
CA PHE A 699 -39.94 -7.79 -8.57
C PHE A 699 -39.67 -7.50 -7.08
N ILE A 700 -40.22 -6.40 -6.57
CA ILE A 700 -39.96 -5.92 -5.20
C ILE A 700 -41.12 -6.28 -4.26
N GLY A 701 -40.81 -6.89 -3.12
CA GLY A 701 -41.73 -7.08 -1.99
C GLY A 701 -42.63 -8.31 -2.10
N GLN A 702 -42.09 -9.46 -2.51
CA GLN A 702 -42.78 -10.75 -2.44
C GLN A 702 -42.78 -11.36 -1.03
#